data_AF-A0A813HJ92-F1
#
_entry.id   AF-A0A813HJ92-F1
#
_cell.length_a   1.000
_cell.length_b   1.000
_cell.length_c   1.000
_cell.angle_alpha   90.00
_cell.angle_beta   90.00
_cell.angle_gamma   90.00
#
_symmetry.space_group_name_H-M   'P 1'
#
loop_
_entity.id
_entity.type
_entity.pdbx_description
1 polymer ?
#
loop_
_entity_poly.entity_id
_entity_poly.type
_entity_poly.pdbx_seq_one_letter_code
_entity_poly.pdbx_strand_id
1 'polypeptide(L)'
;MARDVAAASPSAVSATLEVYSAVLKELLPTPAKSRYTFNMRDVSKVFQGLCQCTRESLPKVDDLVKCWLHECERVFKDRLTTKQDMAWFFSLCKRNMDRHFKKAYDQVVKLEPVIFADFCDPKSASYVEIQDHRICRVIRVLRLSLGNALLVGVGGSGRKATATLATYVAQYELFQIEMFKGYGLNEWHEDMKRVLMKSGASNVNTVFLFSDTQIAKEAFLEEVSSILNTGEVPNLYANEDKIEITEKCSKGANAVGKNSPAEVFSWYVDQCRKNLHIVICMSPVGQAFRNRLRSFPSLVNCCAIDWFHEWPADALSAVANQFLSEDKDLDFDDQTRGSVVKVMVTIQQSVIELSDKYLSELKRHFYVTPTSYLELISSFLSTLKTRRQIVQKAKWRYDTGLEKINDVKEQVSALQIELNELEPVLEKAAQETGEMREKVETQQVGAMEKKALVEEEEGRANIQKAGAAEIKADCERDLGAALPAFESALEALSKLSKGDVGEVRGMKTPPAGVILTAQAMCIMFEVKPIKVAAPDGKGKVDDDWESAKKELLVDTNLISRMVNFDKDNIPEAVILKVRPLYDDPEFEPDKIKKGSLAAMGICKWVRAMVVYDKVAKEVGPKKLKLAKAEAEVAEAEATVAAKQAELKEVMDMVGDLEAQLREANEKAKELQKNQKDCAAKLQRAEKLIDGLGGEQAAWSLKSKRLGADYTNLSGDILIASGILAYLGIFTGSYRQEACGTWLQKLQDLKIPASKEFNLQTCIGDMVKVRQWVIDCLPNDALSIDNAIILDNSRRWPLMIDPRCRQTSG
;
A
#
# COMPACT_ATOMS: atom_id res chain seq x y z
N MET A 1 -30.97 34.76 -58.59
CA MET A 1 -31.87 35.25 -57.52
C MET A 1 -33.32 34.84 -57.84
N ALA A 2 -34.16 34.65 -56.82
CA ALA A 2 -35.61 34.51 -57.02
C ALA A 2 -36.19 35.82 -57.61
N ARG A 3 -37.27 35.74 -58.42
CA ARG A 3 -37.86 36.91 -59.11
C ARG A 3 -38.27 38.02 -58.13
N ASP A 4 -38.82 37.64 -56.98
CA ASP A 4 -39.27 38.59 -55.95
C ASP A 4 -38.11 39.31 -55.26
N VAL A 5 -36.98 38.63 -55.07
CA VAL A 5 -35.75 39.22 -54.51
C VAL A 5 -35.17 40.25 -55.49
N ALA A 6 -35.14 39.93 -56.79
CA ALA A 6 -34.69 40.86 -57.82
C ALA A 6 -35.58 42.11 -57.91
N ALA A 7 -36.89 41.96 -57.70
CA ALA A 7 -37.83 43.09 -57.67
C ALA A 7 -37.62 44.00 -56.44
N ALA A 8 -37.06 43.49 -55.34
CA ALA A 8 -36.76 44.26 -54.13
C ALA A 8 -35.39 44.97 -54.14
N SER A 9 -34.51 44.67 -55.11
CA SER A 9 -33.18 45.29 -55.23
C SER A 9 -33.20 46.83 -55.33
N PRO A 10 -34.11 47.48 -56.09
CA PRO A 10 -34.21 48.95 -56.12
C PRO A 10 -34.56 49.56 -54.75
N SER A 11 -35.33 48.85 -53.93
CA SER A 11 -35.64 49.27 -52.56
C SER A 11 -34.38 49.26 -51.69
N ALA A 12 -33.51 48.27 -51.83
CA ALA A 12 -32.23 48.22 -51.12
C ALA A 12 -31.29 49.36 -51.53
N VAL A 13 -31.29 49.73 -52.81
CA VAL A 13 -30.52 50.90 -53.28
C VAL A 13 -31.03 52.18 -52.63
N SER A 14 -32.35 52.41 -52.70
CA SER A 14 -32.98 53.61 -52.14
C SER A 14 -32.78 53.72 -50.63
N ALA A 15 -32.94 52.61 -49.90
CA ALA A 15 -32.72 52.54 -48.46
C ALA A 15 -31.25 52.83 -48.08
N THR A 16 -30.29 52.30 -48.83
CA THR A 16 -28.86 52.54 -48.58
C THR A 16 -28.48 54.00 -48.78
N LEU A 17 -29.01 54.63 -49.84
CA LEU A 17 -28.76 56.05 -50.12
C LEU A 17 -29.38 56.98 -49.06
N GLU A 18 -30.56 56.63 -48.54
CA GLU A 18 -31.19 57.37 -47.44
C GLU A 18 -30.41 57.21 -46.13
N VAL A 19 -29.96 56.00 -45.80
CA VAL A 19 -29.07 55.75 -44.65
C VAL A 19 -27.79 56.57 -44.78
N TYR A 20 -27.13 56.52 -45.94
CA TYR A 20 -25.91 57.28 -46.21
C TYR A 20 -26.11 58.80 -46.06
N SER A 21 -27.20 59.32 -46.62
CA SER A 21 -27.53 60.75 -46.54
C SER A 21 -27.77 61.21 -45.10
N ALA A 22 -28.47 60.39 -44.29
CA ALA A 22 -28.71 60.67 -42.88
C ALA A 22 -27.40 60.61 -42.06
N VAL A 23 -26.56 59.60 -42.30
CA VAL A 23 -25.25 59.46 -41.65
C VAL A 23 -24.35 60.66 -41.93
N LEU A 24 -24.27 61.13 -43.18
CA LEU A 24 -23.49 62.33 -43.53
C LEU A 24 -23.98 63.59 -42.83
N LYS A 25 -25.29 63.71 -42.61
CA LYS A 25 -25.90 64.90 -42.00
C LYS A 25 -25.75 64.91 -40.48
N GLU A 26 -25.92 63.75 -39.83
CA GLU A 26 -26.04 63.67 -38.37
C GLU A 26 -24.76 63.18 -37.66
N LEU A 27 -23.88 62.45 -38.35
CA LEU A 27 -22.64 61.90 -37.78
C LEU A 27 -21.39 62.60 -38.34
N LEU A 28 -21.23 63.87 -37.99
CA LEU A 28 -20.09 64.69 -38.44
C LEU A 28 -18.77 64.30 -37.71
N PRO A 29 -17.62 64.40 -38.41
CA PRO A 29 -16.31 64.14 -37.81
C PRO A 29 -15.96 65.26 -36.81
N THR A 30 -15.56 64.85 -35.60
CA THR A 30 -15.04 65.75 -34.55
C THR A 30 -13.67 65.26 -34.08
N PRO A 31 -12.85 66.05 -33.35
CA PRO A 31 -11.58 65.57 -32.81
C PRO A 31 -11.68 64.29 -31.96
N ALA A 32 -12.81 64.09 -31.26
CA ALA A 32 -13.08 62.87 -30.50
C ALA A 32 -13.63 61.72 -31.37
N LYS A 33 -14.30 62.06 -32.49
CA LYS A 33 -14.92 61.14 -33.45
C LYS A 33 -14.29 61.28 -34.84
N SER A 34 -12.97 61.33 -34.93
CA SER A 34 -12.24 61.61 -36.18
C SER A 34 -12.46 60.55 -37.27
N ARG A 35 -12.91 59.36 -36.88
CA ARG A 35 -13.26 58.24 -37.76
C ARG A 35 -14.67 58.34 -38.38
N TYR A 36 -15.49 59.31 -37.98
CA TYR A 36 -16.84 59.52 -38.54
C TYR A 36 -16.74 60.24 -39.88
N THR A 37 -15.90 59.70 -40.76
CA THR A 37 -15.70 60.16 -42.12
C THR A 37 -16.32 59.13 -43.03
N PHE A 38 -17.38 59.53 -43.75
CA PHE A 38 -18.11 58.64 -44.65
C PHE A 38 -18.00 59.15 -46.09
N ASN A 39 -17.81 58.25 -47.05
CA ASN A 39 -17.65 58.58 -48.46
C ASN A 39 -18.34 57.52 -49.36
N MET A 40 -18.32 57.73 -50.67
CA MET A 40 -18.98 56.82 -51.62
C MET A 40 -18.41 55.39 -51.64
N ARG A 41 -17.19 55.15 -51.12
CA ARG A 41 -16.68 53.77 -50.95
C ARG A 41 -17.48 53.00 -49.91
N ASP A 42 -18.08 53.67 -48.93
CA ASP A 42 -18.89 53.01 -47.91
C ASP A 42 -20.17 52.44 -48.54
N VAL A 43 -20.83 53.23 -49.40
CA VAL A 43 -21.94 52.75 -50.22
C VAL A 43 -21.50 51.57 -51.10
N SER A 44 -20.34 51.66 -51.74
CA SER A 44 -19.78 50.56 -52.54
C SER A 44 -19.53 49.29 -51.71
N LYS A 45 -19.04 49.41 -50.47
CA LYS A 45 -18.77 48.28 -49.57
C LYS A 45 -20.06 47.56 -49.16
N VAL A 46 -21.16 48.28 -48.95
CA VAL A 46 -22.48 47.67 -48.67
C VAL A 46 -22.92 46.79 -49.84
N PHE A 47 -22.82 47.30 -51.06
CA PHE A 47 -23.19 46.51 -52.24
C PHE A 47 -22.19 45.39 -52.53
N GLN A 48 -20.91 45.58 -52.23
CA GLN A 48 -19.90 44.55 -52.38
C GLN A 48 -20.23 43.31 -51.53
N GLY A 49 -20.67 43.50 -50.28
CA GLY A 49 -21.13 42.39 -49.44
C GLY A 49 -22.47 41.80 -49.90
N LEU A 50 -23.43 42.63 -50.33
CA LEU A 50 -24.68 42.14 -50.92
C LEU A 50 -24.43 41.27 -52.17
N CYS A 51 -23.42 41.61 -52.97
CA CYS A 51 -23.02 40.84 -54.15
C CYS A 51 -22.32 39.50 -53.83
N GLN A 52 -21.96 39.22 -52.57
CA GLN A 52 -21.48 37.90 -52.17
C GLN A 52 -22.62 36.88 -52.05
N CYS A 53 -23.88 37.34 -51.94
CA CYS A 53 -25.04 36.48 -51.85
C CYS A 53 -25.29 35.71 -53.16
N THR A 54 -25.53 34.40 -53.06
CA THR A 54 -25.97 33.58 -54.19
C THR A 54 -27.50 33.44 -54.20
N ARG A 55 -28.04 32.72 -55.20
CA ARG A 55 -29.48 32.38 -55.23
C ARG A 55 -29.89 31.53 -54.02
N GLU A 56 -28.97 30.70 -53.52
CA GLU A 56 -29.20 29.82 -52.37
C GLU A 56 -29.16 30.59 -51.06
N SER A 57 -28.32 31.62 -50.98
CA SER A 57 -28.23 32.54 -49.84
C SER A 57 -29.51 33.34 -49.58
N LEU A 58 -30.25 33.70 -50.63
CA LEU A 58 -31.41 34.60 -50.56
C LEU A 58 -32.67 33.94 -51.15
N PRO A 59 -33.25 32.94 -50.46
CA PRO A 59 -34.47 32.29 -50.94
C PRO A 59 -35.70 33.20 -50.84
N LYS A 60 -35.75 34.12 -49.86
CA LYS A 60 -36.87 35.06 -49.65
C LYS A 60 -36.40 36.51 -49.62
N VAL A 61 -37.35 37.43 -49.82
CA VAL A 61 -37.12 38.88 -49.69
C VAL A 61 -36.68 39.24 -48.27
N ASP A 62 -37.20 38.55 -47.26
CA ASP A 62 -36.80 38.78 -45.86
C ASP A 62 -35.30 38.52 -45.64
N ASP A 63 -34.70 37.54 -46.33
CA ASP A 63 -33.27 37.25 -46.25
C ASP A 63 -32.44 38.35 -46.90
N LEU A 64 -32.93 38.95 -48.00
CA LEU A 64 -32.29 40.13 -48.61
C LEU A 64 -32.31 41.32 -47.65
N VAL A 65 -33.44 41.54 -46.96
CA VAL A 65 -33.57 42.63 -45.99
C VAL A 65 -32.63 42.42 -44.80
N LYS A 66 -32.50 41.19 -44.31
CA LYS A 66 -31.53 40.84 -43.26
C LYS A 66 -30.09 41.04 -43.72
N CYS A 67 -29.74 40.61 -44.93
CA CYS A 67 -28.41 40.80 -45.47
C CYS A 67 -28.10 42.29 -45.68
N TRP A 68 -29.06 43.08 -46.16
CA TRP A 68 -28.91 44.53 -46.30
C TRP A 68 -28.71 45.20 -44.94
N LEU A 69 -29.48 44.81 -43.93
CA LEU A 69 -29.31 45.29 -42.56
C LEU A 69 -27.92 44.94 -42.03
N HIS A 70 -27.49 43.68 -42.18
CA HIS A 70 -26.17 43.21 -41.80
C HIS A 70 -25.07 44.07 -42.42
N GLU A 71 -25.12 44.26 -43.74
CA GLU A 71 -24.13 45.03 -44.50
C GLU A 71 -24.10 46.50 -44.11
N CYS A 72 -25.26 47.12 -43.87
CA CYS A 72 -25.34 48.47 -43.33
C CYS A 72 -24.69 48.56 -41.93
N GLU A 73 -24.94 47.58 -41.07
CA GLU A 73 -24.29 47.53 -39.75
C GLU A 73 -22.76 47.36 -39.86
N ARG A 74 -22.28 46.44 -40.70
CA ARG A 74 -20.84 46.19 -40.86
C ARG A 74 -20.09 47.40 -41.41
N VAL A 75 -20.72 48.19 -42.27
CA VAL A 75 -20.07 49.36 -42.90
C VAL A 75 -20.18 50.62 -42.05
N PHE A 76 -21.36 50.91 -41.51
CA PHE A 76 -21.64 52.17 -40.80
C PHE A 76 -21.61 52.01 -39.28
N LYS A 77 -22.34 51.04 -38.72
CA LYS A 77 -22.49 50.85 -37.26
C LYS A 77 -21.18 50.45 -36.60
N ASP A 78 -20.39 49.58 -37.22
CA ASP A 78 -19.11 49.13 -36.65
C ASP A 78 -18.11 50.28 -36.49
N ARG A 79 -18.28 51.41 -37.19
CA ARG A 79 -17.48 52.61 -36.94
C ARG A 79 -17.88 53.40 -35.72
N LEU A 80 -19.05 53.16 -35.12
CA LEU A 80 -19.60 53.94 -33.99
C LEU A 80 -19.06 53.40 -32.67
N THR A 81 -18.95 54.26 -31.64
CA THR A 81 -18.51 53.81 -30.29
C THR A 81 -19.48 54.12 -29.18
N THR A 82 -20.31 55.15 -29.31
CA THR A 82 -21.21 55.53 -28.23
C THR A 82 -22.50 54.71 -28.35
N LYS A 83 -23.02 54.25 -27.21
CA LYS A 83 -24.29 53.52 -27.16
C LYS A 83 -25.43 54.35 -27.77
N GLN A 84 -25.38 55.68 -27.60
CA GLN A 84 -26.33 56.62 -28.18
C GLN A 84 -26.29 56.62 -29.71
N ASP A 85 -25.11 56.77 -30.33
CA ASP A 85 -24.99 56.77 -31.79
C ASP A 85 -25.42 55.42 -32.38
N MET A 86 -25.09 54.30 -31.71
CA MET A 86 -25.50 52.96 -32.14
C MET A 86 -27.02 52.76 -32.07
N ALA A 87 -27.67 53.21 -30.99
CA ALA A 87 -29.12 53.13 -30.84
C ALA A 87 -29.86 54.01 -31.87
N TRP A 88 -29.32 55.20 -32.14
CA TRP A 88 -29.82 56.07 -33.22
C TRP A 88 -29.71 55.39 -34.59
N PHE A 89 -28.56 54.81 -34.91
CA PHE A 89 -28.34 54.14 -36.19
C PHE A 89 -29.28 52.94 -36.36
N PHE A 90 -29.47 52.16 -35.30
CA PHE A 90 -30.41 51.05 -35.29
C PHE A 90 -31.85 51.52 -35.57
N SER A 91 -32.27 52.62 -34.96
CA SER A 91 -33.58 53.25 -35.20
C SER A 91 -33.72 53.76 -36.64
N LEU A 92 -32.64 54.30 -37.23
CA LEU A 92 -32.58 54.70 -38.63
C LEU A 92 -32.75 53.49 -39.57
N CYS A 93 -32.09 52.37 -39.29
CA CYS A 93 -32.27 51.13 -40.06
C CYS A 93 -33.71 50.62 -39.99
N LYS A 94 -34.32 50.53 -38.79
CA LYS A 94 -35.72 50.09 -38.61
C LYS A 94 -36.70 50.93 -39.43
N ARG A 95 -36.53 52.26 -39.42
CA ARG A 95 -37.35 53.19 -40.20
C ARG A 95 -37.19 52.99 -41.71
N ASN A 96 -35.98 52.74 -42.19
CA ASN A 96 -35.72 52.48 -43.61
C ASN A 96 -36.27 51.11 -44.05
N MET A 97 -36.24 50.11 -43.18
CA MET A 97 -36.90 48.81 -43.41
C MET A 97 -38.39 48.97 -43.65
N ASP A 98 -39.08 49.70 -42.75
CA ASP A 98 -40.51 49.94 -42.87
C ASP A 98 -40.85 50.80 -44.11
N ARG A 99 -40.07 51.85 -44.36
CA ARG A 99 -40.31 52.77 -45.49
C ARG A 99 -40.16 52.11 -46.85
N HIS A 100 -39.03 51.45 -47.10
CA HIS A 100 -38.63 50.97 -48.44
C HIS A 100 -38.99 49.51 -48.70
N PHE A 101 -38.93 48.65 -47.67
CA PHE A 101 -39.22 47.23 -47.81
C PHE A 101 -40.62 46.84 -47.31
N LYS A 102 -41.35 47.77 -46.65
CA LYS A 102 -42.68 47.52 -46.05
C LYS A 102 -42.67 46.35 -45.06
N LYS A 103 -41.57 46.23 -44.31
CA LYS A 103 -41.32 45.14 -43.38
C LYS A 103 -40.90 45.70 -42.02
N ALA A 104 -41.65 45.34 -40.99
CA ALA A 104 -41.28 45.69 -39.62
C ALA A 104 -40.08 44.85 -39.16
N TYR A 105 -39.21 45.46 -38.36
CA TYR A 105 -38.00 44.80 -37.85
C TYR A 105 -38.30 43.48 -37.15
N ASP A 106 -39.23 43.49 -36.19
CA ASP A 106 -39.57 42.33 -35.35
C ASP A 106 -40.25 41.20 -36.13
N GLN A 107 -40.74 41.47 -37.35
CA GLN A 107 -41.31 40.45 -38.24
C GLN A 107 -40.22 39.71 -39.04
N VAL A 108 -39.11 40.39 -39.35
CA VAL A 108 -38.03 39.90 -40.19
C VAL A 108 -36.91 39.31 -39.36
N VAL A 109 -36.47 40.03 -38.31
CA VAL A 109 -35.38 39.62 -37.43
C VAL A 109 -35.98 38.92 -36.21
N LYS A 110 -35.80 37.61 -36.14
CA LYS A 110 -36.27 36.78 -35.01
C LYS A 110 -35.17 36.52 -33.98
N LEU A 111 -33.92 36.69 -34.37
CA LEU A 111 -32.77 36.37 -33.55
C LEU A 111 -31.69 37.44 -33.81
N GLU A 112 -31.22 38.05 -32.74
CA GLU A 112 -30.15 39.05 -32.77
C GLU A 112 -28.85 38.44 -32.21
N PRO A 113 -27.68 38.76 -32.78
CA PRO A 113 -27.46 39.67 -33.90
C PRO A 113 -27.56 38.99 -35.27
N VAL A 114 -27.96 39.76 -36.28
CA VAL A 114 -28.00 39.31 -37.68
C VAL A 114 -26.59 39.34 -38.27
N ILE A 115 -26.00 38.15 -38.48
CA ILE A 115 -24.65 38.01 -39.03
C ILE A 115 -24.70 37.11 -40.24
N PHE A 116 -24.12 37.55 -41.36
CA PHE A 116 -23.95 36.73 -42.54
C PHE A 116 -22.48 36.34 -42.71
N ALA A 117 -22.24 35.08 -43.01
CA ALA A 117 -20.92 34.54 -43.29
C ALA A 117 -20.98 33.31 -44.20
N ASP A 118 -19.84 32.95 -44.80
CA ASP A 118 -19.68 31.92 -45.83
C ASP A 118 -18.69 30.81 -45.44
N PHE A 119 -18.42 30.64 -44.13
CA PHE A 119 -17.42 29.68 -43.63
C PHE A 119 -17.98 28.60 -42.69
N CYS A 120 -19.26 28.66 -42.32
CA CYS A 120 -19.85 27.69 -41.38
C CYS A 120 -20.12 26.31 -42.00
N ASP A 121 -20.29 26.22 -43.33
CA ASP A 121 -20.43 24.96 -44.03
C ASP A 121 -19.17 24.66 -44.87
N PRO A 122 -18.37 23.64 -44.52
CA PRO A 122 -17.20 23.23 -45.30
C PRO A 122 -17.54 22.79 -46.74
N LYS A 123 -18.80 22.42 -47.01
CA LYS A 123 -19.27 21.89 -48.30
C LYS A 123 -19.93 22.95 -49.17
N SER A 124 -20.41 24.04 -48.60
CA SER A 124 -21.01 25.16 -49.33
C SER A 124 -20.39 26.49 -48.90
N ALA A 125 -19.71 27.17 -49.83
CA ALA A 125 -19.20 28.54 -49.62
C ALA A 125 -20.33 29.58 -49.75
N SER A 126 -21.54 29.24 -49.29
CA SER A 126 -22.72 30.08 -49.44
C SER A 126 -22.77 31.12 -48.31
N TYR A 127 -22.95 32.40 -48.67
CA TYR A 127 -23.04 33.49 -47.69
C TYR A 127 -24.43 33.47 -47.03
N VAL A 128 -24.52 32.99 -45.79
CA VAL A 128 -25.80 32.71 -45.09
C VAL A 128 -25.82 33.29 -43.68
N GLU A 129 -27.01 33.40 -43.08
CA GLU A 129 -27.20 33.87 -41.71
C GLU A 129 -26.63 32.85 -40.70
N ILE A 130 -25.84 33.32 -39.73
CA ILE A 130 -25.13 32.50 -38.72
C ILE A 130 -25.30 33.07 -37.31
N GLN A 131 -25.00 32.23 -36.32
CA GLN A 131 -25.23 32.50 -34.89
C GLN A 131 -23.96 32.88 -34.10
N ASP A 132 -22.76 32.74 -34.69
CA ASP A 132 -21.47 33.08 -34.05
C ASP A 132 -21.03 34.52 -34.44
N HIS A 133 -20.38 35.23 -33.52
CA HIS A 133 -20.46 36.69 -33.49
C HIS A 133 -19.22 37.45 -33.98
N ARG A 134 -18.01 37.12 -33.51
CA ARG A 134 -16.86 38.05 -33.63
C ARG A 134 -15.84 37.65 -34.69
N ILE A 135 -15.45 36.38 -34.74
CA ILE A 135 -14.50 35.86 -35.74
C ILE A 135 -15.06 36.07 -37.16
N CYS A 136 -16.37 35.95 -37.30
CA CYS A 136 -17.12 36.10 -38.55
C CYS A 136 -16.91 37.47 -39.20
N ARG A 137 -16.74 38.54 -38.41
CA ARG A 137 -16.54 39.89 -38.93
C ARG A 137 -15.20 40.02 -39.64
N VAL A 138 -14.14 39.49 -39.02
CA VAL A 138 -12.79 39.54 -39.62
C VAL A 138 -12.73 38.62 -40.84
N ILE A 139 -13.29 37.41 -40.77
CA ILE A 139 -13.36 36.50 -41.93
C ILE A 139 -14.11 37.15 -43.09
N ARG A 140 -15.26 37.79 -42.83
CA ARG A 140 -16.01 38.54 -43.86
C ARG A 140 -15.11 39.58 -44.53
N VAL A 141 -14.39 40.38 -43.74
CA VAL A 141 -13.50 41.41 -44.30
C VAL A 141 -12.40 40.77 -45.15
N LEU A 142 -11.78 39.69 -44.69
CA LEU A 142 -10.76 38.98 -45.46
C LEU A 142 -11.29 38.42 -46.79
N ARG A 143 -12.55 38.00 -46.86
CA ARG A 143 -13.14 37.48 -48.11
C ARG A 143 -13.68 38.54 -49.06
N LEU A 144 -13.75 39.80 -48.66
CA LEU A 144 -14.06 40.90 -49.56
C LEU A 144 -12.84 41.22 -50.43
N SER A 145 -13.06 41.52 -51.71
CA SER A 145 -11.99 42.03 -52.56
C SER A 145 -11.48 43.37 -52.03
N LEU A 146 -10.15 43.54 -51.97
CA LEU A 146 -9.50 44.70 -51.34
C LEU A 146 -9.86 44.85 -49.84
N GLY A 147 -10.23 43.76 -49.19
CA GLY A 147 -10.71 43.74 -47.81
C GLY A 147 -9.58 43.90 -46.79
N ASN A 148 -9.45 45.09 -46.22
CA ASN A 148 -8.51 45.40 -45.15
C ASN A 148 -9.26 45.68 -43.84
N ALA A 149 -8.67 45.36 -42.69
CA ALA A 149 -9.31 45.54 -41.39
C ALA A 149 -8.49 46.44 -40.46
N LEU A 150 -9.16 47.33 -39.73
CA LEU A 150 -8.61 48.07 -38.61
C LEU A 150 -9.35 47.63 -37.34
N LEU A 151 -8.68 46.81 -36.53
CA LEU A 151 -9.21 46.28 -35.28
C LEU A 151 -8.81 47.21 -34.13
N VAL A 152 -9.80 47.86 -33.53
CA VAL A 152 -9.59 48.87 -32.49
C VAL A 152 -10.08 48.36 -31.14
N GLY A 153 -9.24 48.43 -30.12
CA GLY A 153 -9.61 47.99 -28.78
C GLY A 153 -8.45 48.09 -27.79
N VAL A 154 -8.75 48.06 -26.50
CA VAL A 154 -7.72 48.05 -25.46
C VAL A 154 -6.80 46.83 -25.60
N GLY A 155 -5.58 46.89 -25.07
CA GLY A 155 -4.71 45.70 -24.99
C GLY A 155 -5.44 44.55 -24.27
N GLY A 156 -5.24 43.30 -24.70
CA GLY A 156 -5.93 42.15 -24.09
C GLY A 156 -7.40 41.96 -24.49
N SER A 157 -7.91 42.74 -25.44
CA SER A 157 -9.27 42.58 -25.99
C SER A 157 -9.46 41.39 -26.94
N GLY A 158 -8.37 40.74 -27.36
CA GLY A 158 -8.42 39.57 -28.26
C GLY A 158 -8.18 39.88 -29.74
N ARG A 159 -7.97 41.15 -30.13
CA ARG A 159 -7.78 41.58 -31.54
C ARG A 159 -6.81 40.71 -32.35
N LYS A 160 -5.58 40.53 -31.84
CA LYS A 160 -4.54 39.71 -32.49
C LYS A 160 -4.98 38.24 -32.60
N ALA A 161 -5.55 37.68 -31.53
CA ALA A 161 -6.00 36.29 -31.51
C ALA A 161 -7.13 36.04 -32.50
N THR A 162 -8.13 36.93 -32.54
CA THR A 162 -9.24 36.86 -33.51
C THR A 162 -8.74 37.00 -34.94
N ALA A 163 -7.81 37.92 -35.22
CA ALA A 163 -7.23 38.07 -36.55
C ALA A 163 -6.47 36.82 -36.99
N THR A 164 -5.59 36.28 -36.14
CA THR A 164 -4.84 35.04 -36.42
C THR A 164 -5.77 33.86 -36.69
N LEU A 165 -6.79 33.68 -35.85
CA LEU A 165 -7.76 32.59 -36.03
C LEU A 165 -8.57 32.77 -37.32
N ALA A 166 -9.03 33.98 -37.61
CA ALA A 166 -9.75 34.30 -38.84
C ALA A 166 -8.90 34.01 -40.09
N THR A 167 -7.61 34.39 -40.08
CA THR A 167 -6.67 34.07 -41.16
C THR A 167 -6.54 32.57 -41.38
N TYR A 168 -6.39 31.80 -40.29
CA TYR A 168 -6.28 30.34 -40.37
C TYR A 168 -7.55 29.68 -40.91
N VAL A 169 -8.73 30.10 -40.43
CA VAL A 169 -10.03 29.60 -40.91
C VAL A 169 -10.25 29.96 -42.38
N ALA A 170 -9.80 31.14 -42.81
CA ALA A 170 -9.84 31.55 -44.22
C ALA A 170 -8.81 30.81 -45.10
N GLN A 171 -7.94 29.99 -44.51
CA GLN A 171 -6.82 29.31 -45.20
C GLN A 171 -5.87 30.28 -45.89
N TYR A 172 -5.69 31.47 -45.32
CA TYR A 172 -4.76 32.48 -45.82
C TYR A 172 -3.44 32.39 -45.06
N GLU A 173 -2.37 32.84 -45.69
CA GLU A 173 -1.06 32.80 -45.07
C GLU A 173 -0.83 34.02 -44.18
N LEU A 174 -0.51 33.78 -42.91
CA LEU A 174 -0.28 34.85 -41.95
C LEU A 174 1.16 35.35 -42.04
N PHE A 175 1.34 36.65 -42.21
CA PHE A 175 2.63 37.31 -42.07
C PHE A 175 2.61 38.29 -40.90
N GLN A 176 3.59 38.15 -40.00
CA GLN A 176 3.83 39.05 -38.88
C GLN A 176 5.30 39.42 -38.85
N ILE A 177 5.59 40.68 -38.54
CA ILE A 177 6.97 41.13 -38.31
C ILE A 177 7.41 40.79 -36.88
N GLU A 178 8.69 40.43 -36.75
CA GLU A 178 9.33 40.19 -35.47
C GLU A 178 10.26 41.36 -35.13
N MET A 179 9.85 42.16 -34.15
CA MET A 179 10.63 43.32 -33.71
C MET A 179 11.79 42.86 -32.83
N PHE A 180 13.02 43.26 -33.18
CA PHE A 180 14.21 43.07 -32.36
C PHE A 180 14.90 44.40 -32.05
N LYS A 181 15.84 44.40 -31.11
CA LYS A 181 16.60 45.60 -30.74
C LYS A 181 17.42 46.08 -31.95
N GLY A 182 17.04 47.22 -32.51
CA GLY A 182 17.69 47.80 -33.70
C GLY A 182 16.90 47.67 -35.01
N TYR A 183 15.70 47.07 -34.99
CA TYR A 183 14.82 47.00 -36.17
C TYR A 183 14.56 48.38 -36.78
N GLY A 184 15.01 48.59 -38.02
CA GLY A 184 15.04 49.86 -38.72
C GLY A 184 14.17 49.88 -40.00
N LEU A 185 14.47 50.83 -40.90
CA LEU A 185 13.76 50.94 -42.19
C LEU A 185 14.20 49.86 -43.18
N ASN A 186 15.47 49.44 -43.14
CA ASN A 186 15.99 48.44 -44.06
C ASN A 186 15.33 47.08 -43.82
N GLU A 187 15.24 46.65 -42.57
CA GLU A 187 14.56 45.40 -42.20
C GLU A 187 13.07 45.44 -42.56
N TRP A 188 12.44 46.60 -42.34
CA TRP A 188 11.06 46.85 -42.73
C TRP A 188 10.85 46.75 -44.24
N HIS A 189 11.72 47.35 -45.06
CA HIS A 189 11.65 47.23 -46.52
C HIS A 189 11.80 45.79 -46.99
N GLU A 190 12.73 45.04 -46.40
CA GLU A 190 12.88 43.61 -46.71
C GLU A 190 11.64 42.80 -46.31
N ASP A 191 11.01 43.11 -45.18
CA ASP A 191 9.72 42.52 -44.80
C ASP A 191 8.60 42.87 -45.80
N MET A 192 8.50 44.15 -46.22
CA MET A 192 7.50 44.59 -47.20
C MET A 192 7.70 43.92 -48.56
N LYS A 193 8.96 43.78 -49.03
CA LYS A 193 9.29 43.02 -50.24
C LYS A 193 8.81 41.58 -50.12
N ARG A 194 9.10 40.89 -49.00
CA ARG A 194 8.66 39.50 -48.78
C ARG A 194 7.14 39.35 -48.84
N VAL A 195 6.40 40.24 -48.18
CA VAL A 195 4.92 40.21 -48.16
C VAL A 195 4.33 40.46 -49.55
N LEU A 196 4.83 41.48 -50.24
CA LEU A 196 4.34 41.85 -51.56
C LEU A 196 4.73 40.81 -52.62
N MET A 197 5.93 40.25 -52.58
CA MET A 197 6.36 39.18 -53.50
C MET A 197 5.49 37.93 -53.35
N LYS A 198 5.16 37.57 -52.10
CA LYS A 198 4.32 36.42 -51.80
C LYS A 198 2.87 36.59 -52.25
N SER A 199 2.29 37.77 -52.00
CA SER A 199 0.92 38.08 -52.40
C SER A 199 0.78 38.34 -53.90
N GLY A 200 1.71 39.06 -54.52
CA GLY A 200 1.66 39.43 -55.92
C GLY A 200 2.27 38.41 -56.89
N ALA A 201 3.51 37.96 -56.65
CA ALA A 201 4.26 37.14 -57.60
C ALA A 201 3.94 35.64 -57.42
N SER A 202 3.86 35.17 -56.18
CA SER A 202 3.43 33.79 -55.89
C SER A 202 1.91 33.63 -55.90
N ASN A 203 1.16 34.74 -55.97
CA ASN A 203 -0.31 34.77 -56.04
C ASN A 203 -0.99 34.01 -54.87
N VAL A 204 -0.44 34.14 -53.65
CA VAL A 204 -0.96 33.50 -52.43
C VAL A 204 -1.73 34.52 -51.60
N ASN A 205 -2.95 34.17 -51.19
CA ASN A 205 -3.74 34.99 -50.26
C ASN A 205 -3.00 35.13 -48.93
N THR A 206 -2.57 36.35 -48.63
CA THR A 206 -1.68 36.66 -47.51
C THR A 206 -2.31 37.72 -46.63
N VAL A 207 -2.34 37.48 -45.32
CA VAL A 207 -2.77 38.45 -44.31
C VAL A 207 -1.55 39.04 -43.63
N PHE A 208 -1.32 40.34 -43.80
CA PHE A 208 -0.33 41.08 -43.06
C PHE A 208 -0.94 41.61 -41.76
N LEU A 209 -0.55 41.02 -40.62
CA LEU A 209 -1.02 41.43 -39.29
C LEU A 209 0.00 42.36 -38.62
N PHE A 210 -0.41 43.61 -38.40
CA PHE A 210 0.44 44.67 -37.88
C PHE A 210 -0.18 45.33 -36.64
N SER A 211 0.53 45.34 -35.52
CA SER A 211 0.06 45.93 -34.26
C SER A 211 0.72 47.26 -33.95
N ASP A 212 0.02 48.12 -33.23
CA ASP A 212 0.54 49.38 -32.69
C ASP A 212 1.84 49.27 -31.89
N THR A 213 2.03 48.17 -31.15
CA THR A 213 3.27 47.87 -30.41
C THR A 213 4.49 47.63 -31.30
N GLN A 214 4.27 47.33 -32.59
CA GLN A 214 5.34 47.10 -33.56
C GLN A 214 5.69 48.39 -34.35
N ILE A 215 4.96 49.49 -34.11
CA ILE A 215 5.22 50.77 -34.78
C ILE A 215 6.37 51.48 -34.06
N ALA A 216 7.61 51.18 -34.46
CA ALA A 216 8.80 51.87 -33.95
C ALA A 216 9.00 53.25 -34.59
N LYS A 217 8.64 53.41 -35.86
CA LYS A 217 8.75 54.66 -36.64
C LYS A 217 7.44 54.92 -37.38
N GLU A 218 7.01 56.19 -37.43
CA GLU A 218 5.77 56.57 -38.14
C GLU A 218 5.86 56.35 -39.67
N ALA A 219 7.08 56.30 -40.23
CA ALA A 219 7.31 55.96 -41.64
C ALA A 219 6.74 54.58 -42.03
N PHE A 220 6.69 53.62 -41.09
CA PHE A 220 6.07 52.32 -41.36
C PHE A 220 4.58 52.46 -41.72
N LEU A 221 3.86 53.36 -41.05
CA LEU A 221 2.46 53.64 -41.36
C LEU A 221 2.27 54.42 -42.66
N GLU A 222 3.23 55.25 -43.04
CA GLU A 222 3.22 55.94 -44.33
C GLU A 222 3.27 54.93 -45.48
N GLU A 223 4.14 53.93 -45.39
CA GLU A 223 4.25 52.87 -46.39
C GLU A 223 3.03 51.95 -46.40
N VAL A 224 2.52 51.56 -45.22
CA VAL A 224 1.24 50.83 -45.13
C VAL A 224 0.10 51.63 -45.75
N SER A 225 0.06 52.94 -45.53
CA SER A 225 -0.91 53.85 -46.14
C SER A 225 -0.77 53.89 -47.67
N SER A 226 0.46 53.84 -48.20
CA SER A 226 0.70 53.70 -49.64
C SER A 226 0.11 52.39 -50.17
N ILE A 227 0.43 51.25 -49.53
CA ILE A 227 -0.09 49.94 -49.93
C ILE A 227 -1.63 49.91 -49.90
N LEU A 228 -2.26 50.49 -48.87
CA LEU A 228 -3.72 50.58 -48.78
C LEU A 228 -4.37 51.41 -49.90
N ASN A 229 -3.67 52.38 -50.47
CA ASN A 229 -4.20 53.24 -51.52
C ASN A 229 -3.88 52.73 -52.93
N THR A 230 -2.61 52.44 -53.21
CA THR A 230 -2.09 52.12 -54.54
C THR A 230 -1.73 50.65 -54.72
N GLY A 231 -1.50 49.90 -53.63
CA GLY A 231 -1.04 48.52 -53.67
C GLY A 231 0.47 48.33 -53.75
N GLU A 232 1.23 49.43 -53.69
CA GLU A 232 2.69 49.41 -53.76
C GLU A 232 3.34 50.43 -52.83
N VAL A 233 4.62 50.21 -52.52
CA VAL A 233 5.48 51.17 -51.83
C VAL A 233 6.42 51.80 -52.87
N PRO A 234 6.40 53.13 -53.04
CA PRO A 234 7.28 53.82 -53.98
C PRO A 234 8.76 53.54 -53.67
N ASN A 235 9.56 53.30 -54.71
CA ASN A 235 11.01 53.06 -54.61
C ASN A 235 11.44 51.89 -53.69
N LEU A 236 10.55 50.92 -53.45
CA LEU A 236 10.87 49.72 -52.66
C LEU A 236 11.81 48.75 -53.39
N TYR A 237 11.58 48.56 -54.69
CA TYR A 237 12.27 47.55 -55.50
C TYR A 237 13.48 48.10 -56.24
N ALA A 238 14.60 47.39 -56.14
CA ALA A 238 15.74 47.59 -57.01
C ALA A 238 15.44 47.05 -58.42
N ASN A 239 16.31 47.36 -59.39
CA ASN A 239 16.12 46.87 -60.77
C ASN A 239 16.17 45.35 -60.86
N GLU A 240 16.99 44.70 -60.04
CA GLU A 240 17.08 43.23 -59.95
C GLU A 240 15.75 42.61 -59.48
N ASP A 241 15.15 43.17 -58.42
CA ASP A 241 13.84 42.74 -57.91
C ASP A 241 12.74 42.87 -59.00
N LYS A 242 12.76 43.95 -59.79
CA LYS A 242 11.78 44.17 -60.88
C LYS A 242 11.91 43.14 -62.00
N ILE A 243 13.13 42.69 -62.30
CA ILE A 243 13.36 41.62 -63.27
C ILE A 243 12.77 40.32 -62.73
N GLU A 244 13.04 39.97 -61.47
CA GLU A 244 12.47 38.78 -60.82
C GLU A 244 10.93 38.80 -60.81
N ILE A 245 10.33 39.94 -60.46
CA ILE A 245 8.87 40.14 -60.51
C ILE A 245 8.34 39.89 -61.92
N THR A 246 8.99 40.47 -62.92
CA THR A 246 8.56 40.34 -64.31
C THR A 246 8.62 38.88 -64.76
N GLU A 247 9.71 38.17 -64.48
CA GLU A 247 9.86 36.75 -64.83
C GLU A 247 8.77 35.87 -64.17
N LYS A 248 8.53 36.05 -62.87
CA LYS A 248 7.52 35.28 -62.13
C LYS A 248 6.09 35.59 -62.58
N CYS A 249 5.79 36.85 -62.90
CA CYS A 249 4.43 37.31 -63.21
C CYS A 249 4.07 37.21 -64.71
N SER A 250 5.06 37.13 -65.60
CA SER A 250 4.84 37.18 -67.06
C SER A 250 3.82 36.17 -67.56
N LYS A 251 3.87 34.92 -67.07
CA LYS A 251 2.93 33.86 -67.48
C LYS A 251 1.48 34.21 -67.13
N GLY A 252 1.25 34.79 -65.94
CA GLY A 252 -0.07 35.20 -65.48
C GLY A 252 -0.58 36.46 -66.17
N ALA A 253 0.30 37.45 -66.36
CA ALA A 253 -0.02 38.71 -67.03
C ALA A 253 -0.35 38.52 -68.51
N ASN A 254 0.44 37.72 -69.24
CA ASN A 254 0.21 37.43 -70.65
C ASN A 254 -1.13 36.72 -70.89
N ALA A 255 -1.59 35.89 -69.95
CA ALA A 255 -2.89 35.22 -70.04
C ALA A 255 -4.08 36.22 -70.00
N VAL A 256 -3.87 37.42 -69.46
CA VAL A 256 -4.85 38.51 -69.41
C VAL A 256 -4.57 39.57 -70.48
N GLY A 257 -3.62 39.31 -71.40
CA GLY A 257 -3.26 40.21 -72.49
C GLY A 257 -2.35 41.38 -72.11
N LYS A 258 -1.70 41.33 -70.94
CA LYS A 258 -0.71 42.33 -70.48
C LYS A 258 0.70 41.80 -70.76
N ASN A 259 1.42 42.40 -71.73
CA ASN A 259 2.64 41.82 -72.31
C ASN A 259 3.90 42.68 -72.13
N SER A 260 3.77 44.00 -71.93
CA SER A 260 4.95 44.86 -71.71
C SER A 260 5.46 44.77 -70.27
N PRO A 261 6.76 44.97 -69.98
CA PRO A 261 7.27 44.92 -68.60
C PRO A 261 6.53 45.86 -67.62
N ALA A 262 6.12 47.03 -68.09
CA ALA A 262 5.31 47.97 -67.30
C ALA A 262 3.89 47.44 -67.03
N GLU A 263 3.27 46.78 -68.01
CA GLU A 263 1.96 46.15 -67.84
C GLU A 263 2.03 44.92 -66.93
N VAL A 264 3.10 44.12 -67.01
CA VAL A 264 3.35 42.98 -66.12
C VAL A 264 3.52 43.47 -64.68
N PHE A 265 4.26 44.56 -64.47
CA PHE A 265 4.39 45.16 -63.15
C PHE A 265 3.05 45.74 -62.64
N SER A 266 2.26 46.40 -63.50
CA SER A 266 0.90 46.82 -63.14
C SER A 266 0.01 45.62 -62.77
N TRP A 267 0.12 44.49 -63.48
CA TRP A 267 -0.58 43.27 -63.13
C TRP A 267 -0.14 42.70 -61.78
N TYR A 268 1.15 42.76 -61.48
CA TYR A 268 1.70 42.38 -60.18
C TYR A 268 1.10 43.22 -59.05
N VAL A 269 1.04 44.55 -59.21
CA VAL A 269 0.38 45.46 -58.25
C VAL A 269 -1.10 45.11 -58.09
N ASP A 270 -1.80 44.80 -59.18
CA ASP A 270 -3.20 44.34 -59.12
C ASP A 270 -3.33 43.02 -58.32
N GLN A 271 -2.40 42.08 -58.48
CA GLN A 271 -2.38 40.83 -57.68
C GLN A 271 -2.06 41.09 -56.22
N CYS A 272 -1.10 41.98 -55.91
CA CYS A 272 -0.82 42.42 -54.54
C CYS A 272 -2.09 42.95 -53.90
N ARG A 273 -2.82 43.86 -54.56
CA ARG A 273 -4.07 44.42 -54.01
C ARG A 273 -5.15 43.37 -53.80
N LYS A 274 -5.24 42.37 -54.70
CA LYS A 274 -6.26 41.33 -54.64
C LYS A 274 -6.01 40.33 -53.51
N ASN A 275 -4.76 39.92 -53.32
CA ASN A 275 -4.39 38.80 -52.44
C ASN A 275 -3.82 39.26 -51.09
N LEU A 276 -3.36 40.51 -50.97
CA LEU A 276 -2.87 41.07 -49.72
C LEU A 276 -4.01 41.70 -48.93
N HIS A 277 -4.23 41.18 -47.73
CA HIS A 277 -5.15 41.73 -46.76
C HIS A 277 -4.38 42.27 -45.56
N ILE A 278 -4.51 43.56 -45.30
CA ILE A 278 -3.83 44.22 -44.18
C ILE A 278 -4.79 44.28 -43.00
N VAL A 279 -4.39 43.68 -41.88
CA VAL A 279 -5.10 43.73 -40.61
C VAL A 279 -4.27 44.51 -39.59
N ILE A 280 -4.77 45.67 -39.20
CA ILE A 280 -4.08 46.59 -38.31
C ILE A 280 -4.74 46.56 -36.94
N CYS A 281 -3.99 46.28 -35.89
CA CYS A 281 -4.47 46.30 -34.51
C CYS A 281 -3.99 47.57 -33.80
N MET A 282 -4.89 48.53 -33.51
CA MET A 282 -4.55 49.73 -32.75
C MET A 282 -5.33 49.89 -31.44
N SER A 283 -4.64 50.32 -30.38
CA SER A 283 -5.27 50.73 -29.13
C SER A 283 -5.88 52.13 -29.27
N PRO A 284 -7.14 52.36 -28.87
CA PRO A 284 -7.75 53.68 -28.87
C PRO A 284 -7.25 54.56 -27.72
N VAL A 285 -6.41 54.01 -26.84
CA VAL A 285 -5.88 54.68 -25.64
C VAL A 285 -4.83 55.72 -26.03
N GLY A 286 -4.93 56.90 -25.42
CA GLY A 286 -4.00 58.01 -25.65
C GLY A 286 -4.30 58.80 -26.93
N GLN A 287 -3.40 59.72 -27.28
CA GLN A 287 -3.57 60.61 -28.42
C GLN A 287 -3.00 60.04 -29.74
N ALA A 288 -2.05 59.09 -29.64
CA ALA A 288 -1.33 58.54 -30.79
C ALA A 288 -2.29 57.96 -31.85
N PHE A 289 -3.30 57.21 -31.43
CA PHE A 289 -4.33 56.66 -32.33
C PHE A 289 -5.05 57.75 -33.12
N ARG A 290 -5.52 58.79 -32.44
CA ARG A 290 -6.26 59.90 -33.08
C ARG A 290 -5.35 60.71 -34.02
N ASN A 291 -4.09 60.88 -33.66
CA ASN A 291 -3.09 61.55 -34.50
C ASN A 291 -2.83 60.73 -35.77
N ARG A 292 -2.60 59.42 -35.64
CA ARG A 292 -2.39 58.51 -36.78
C ARG A 292 -3.58 58.47 -37.73
N LEU A 293 -4.82 58.43 -37.22
CA LEU A 293 -6.01 58.51 -38.07
C LEU A 293 -6.12 59.81 -38.87
N ARG A 294 -5.62 60.93 -38.32
CA ARG A 294 -5.60 62.22 -39.03
C ARG A 294 -4.46 62.28 -40.06
N SER A 295 -3.28 61.79 -39.70
CA SER A 295 -2.11 61.77 -40.59
C SER A 295 -2.28 60.77 -41.73
N PHE A 296 -2.97 59.66 -41.51
CA PHE A 296 -3.15 58.57 -42.48
C PHE A 296 -4.64 58.25 -42.71
N PRO A 297 -5.36 59.05 -43.54
CA PRO A 297 -6.79 58.84 -43.81
C PRO A 297 -7.11 57.50 -44.49
N SER A 298 -6.13 56.86 -45.13
CA SER A 298 -6.26 55.53 -45.73
C SER A 298 -6.68 54.46 -44.73
N LEU A 299 -6.28 54.60 -43.46
CA LEU A 299 -6.67 53.69 -42.37
C LEU A 299 -8.18 53.69 -42.13
N VAL A 300 -8.87 54.80 -42.42
CA VAL A 300 -10.33 54.90 -42.28
C VAL A 300 -11.03 54.57 -43.60
N ASN A 301 -10.49 55.05 -44.72
CA ASN A 301 -11.14 54.94 -46.02
C ASN A 301 -11.01 53.54 -46.63
N CYS A 302 -9.85 52.89 -46.48
CA CYS A 302 -9.54 51.62 -47.12
C CYS A 302 -9.79 50.41 -46.21
N CYS A 303 -9.85 50.60 -44.88
CA CYS A 303 -10.13 49.50 -43.95
C CYS A 303 -11.62 49.45 -43.55
N ALA A 304 -12.09 48.26 -43.18
CA ALA A 304 -13.27 48.06 -42.36
C ALA A 304 -12.83 48.19 -40.89
N ILE A 305 -13.50 49.06 -40.13
CA ILE A 305 -13.16 49.30 -38.73
C ILE A 305 -14.04 48.42 -37.86
N ASP A 306 -13.44 47.61 -36.98
CA ASP A 306 -14.17 46.82 -35.98
C ASP A 306 -13.71 47.18 -34.57
N TRP A 307 -14.66 47.59 -33.73
CA TRP A 307 -14.39 47.98 -32.35
C TRP A 307 -14.61 46.81 -31.39
N PHE A 308 -13.55 46.45 -30.70
CA PHE A 308 -13.55 45.44 -29.66
C PHE A 308 -14.04 46.07 -28.35
N HIS A 309 -15.36 46.10 -28.22
CA HIS A 309 -16.04 46.49 -27.00
C HIS A 309 -15.85 45.46 -25.88
N GLU A 310 -16.06 45.94 -24.66
CA GLU A 310 -16.18 45.15 -23.45
C GLU A 310 -17.15 43.97 -23.63
N TRP A 311 -16.90 42.89 -22.91
CA TRP A 311 -17.74 41.71 -22.98
C TRP A 311 -19.05 41.95 -22.22
N PRO A 312 -20.21 41.68 -22.83
CA PRO A 312 -21.49 41.72 -22.12
C PRO A 312 -21.56 40.62 -21.06
N ALA A 313 -22.51 40.76 -20.13
CA ALA A 313 -22.73 39.79 -19.05
C ALA A 313 -22.93 38.35 -19.55
N ASP A 314 -23.64 38.19 -20.67
CA ASP A 314 -23.90 36.87 -21.26
C ASP A 314 -22.63 36.21 -21.78
N ALA A 315 -21.74 36.99 -22.41
CA ALA A 315 -20.44 36.49 -22.87
C ALA A 315 -19.52 36.12 -21.70
N LEU A 316 -19.48 36.96 -20.66
CA LEU A 316 -18.73 36.66 -19.43
C LEU A 316 -19.24 35.38 -18.75
N SER A 317 -20.57 35.17 -18.75
CA SER A 317 -21.20 33.98 -18.19
C SER A 317 -20.90 32.73 -19.02
N ALA A 318 -20.98 32.81 -20.35
CA ALA A 318 -20.67 31.70 -21.25
C ALA A 318 -19.22 31.25 -21.11
N VAL A 319 -18.28 32.20 -21.08
CA VAL A 319 -16.86 31.90 -20.91
C VAL A 319 -16.59 31.29 -19.54
N ALA A 320 -17.07 31.88 -18.44
CA ALA A 320 -16.85 31.30 -17.12
C ALA A 320 -17.46 29.90 -16.98
N ASN A 321 -18.65 29.66 -17.52
CA ASN A 321 -19.25 28.32 -17.55
C ASN A 321 -18.38 27.31 -18.31
N GLN A 322 -17.86 27.68 -19.48
CA GLN A 322 -17.00 26.80 -20.26
C GLN A 322 -15.76 26.39 -19.46
N PHE A 323 -15.01 27.35 -18.91
CA PHE A 323 -13.80 27.07 -18.14
C PHE A 323 -14.09 26.26 -16.85
N LEU A 324 -15.18 26.54 -16.16
CA LEU A 324 -15.58 25.79 -14.96
C LEU A 324 -16.08 24.37 -15.27
N SER A 325 -16.61 24.14 -16.47
CA SER A 325 -17.08 22.81 -16.90
C SER A 325 -15.95 21.90 -17.39
N GLU A 326 -14.86 22.48 -17.91
CA GLU A 326 -13.68 21.73 -18.37
C GLU A 326 -12.86 21.15 -17.20
N ASP A 327 -12.91 21.79 -16.03
CA ASP A 327 -12.17 21.35 -14.83
C ASP A 327 -12.93 20.26 -14.06
N LYS A 328 -12.54 19.01 -14.28
CA LYS A 328 -13.15 17.82 -13.65
C LYS A 328 -12.85 17.68 -12.16
N ASP A 329 -11.86 18.39 -11.63
CA ASP A 329 -11.47 18.31 -10.21
C ASP A 329 -12.35 19.21 -9.32
N LEU A 330 -13.26 19.99 -9.93
CA LEU A 330 -14.21 20.84 -9.22
C LEU A 330 -15.55 20.15 -8.99
N ASP A 331 -15.74 19.63 -7.79
CA ASP A 331 -17.03 19.10 -7.30
C ASP A 331 -18.03 20.22 -6.97
N PHE A 332 -18.41 21.03 -7.94
CA PHE A 332 -19.55 21.95 -7.81
C PHE A 332 -20.79 21.32 -8.43
N ASP A 333 -21.89 21.32 -7.67
CA ASP A 333 -23.23 21.09 -8.19
C ASP A 333 -23.60 22.22 -9.18
N ASP A 334 -24.51 21.92 -10.11
CA ASP A 334 -24.86 22.84 -11.19
C ASP A 334 -25.42 24.18 -10.67
N GLN A 335 -26.09 24.17 -9.51
CA GLN A 335 -26.60 25.38 -8.87
C GLN A 335 -25.45 26.23 -8.30
N THR A 336 -24.51 25.66 -7.54
CA THR A 336 -23.35 26.41 -7.04
C THR A 336 -22.48 26.91 -8.18
N ARG A 337 -22.27 26.12 -9.24
CA ARG A 337 -21.53 26.56 -10.43
C ARG A 337 -22.17 27.79 -11.06
N GLY A 338 -23.49 27.76 -11.28
CA GLY A 338 -24.24 28.90 -11.80
C GLY A 338 -24.15 30.14 -10.91
N SER A 339 -24.14 29.97 -9.59
CA SER A 339 -23.96 31.07 -8.63
C SER A 339 -22.54 31.64 -8.68
N VAL A 340 -21.49 30.80 -8.72
CA VAL A 340 -20.09 31.24 -8.84
C VAL A 340 -19.87 32.06 -10.11
N VAL A 341 -20.44 31.62 -11.23
CA VAL A 341 -20.40 32.36 -12.50
C VAL A 341 -21.03 33.74 -12.36
N LYS A 342 -22.20 33.85 -11.74
CA LYS A 342 -22.85 35.14 -11.49
C LYS A 342 -21.98 36.08 -10.66
N VAL A 343 -21.25 35.55 -9.67
CA VAL A 343 -20.30 36.35 -8.87
C VAL A 343 -19.11 36.79 -9.72
N MET A 344 -18.51 35.91 -10.54
CA MET A 344 -17.42 36.29 -11.44
C MET A 344 -17.81 37.44 -12.39
N VAL A 345 -19.00 37.37 -12.97
CA VAL A 345 -19.56 38.44 -13.81
C VAL A 345 -19.72 39.74 -13.01
N THR A 346 -20.25 39.64 -11.79
CA THR A 346 -20.42 40.80 -10.90
C THR A 346 -19.08 41.43 -10.52
N ILE A 347 -18.04 40.62 -10.26
CA ILE A 347 -16.68 41.10 -10.00
C ILE A 347 -16.19 41.95 -11.17
N GLN A 348 -16.24 41.44 -12.40
CA GLN A 348 -15.81 42.19 -13.58
C GLN A 348 -16.61 43.50 -13.75
N GLN A 349 -17.93 43.47 -13.61
CA GLN A 349 -18.80 44.66 -13.76
C GLN A 349 -18.53 45.72 -12.69
N SER A 350 -18.45 45.30 -11.42
CA SER A 350 -18.15 46.22 -10.31
C SER A 350 -16.77 46.86 -10.44
N VAL A 351 -15.78 46.16 -10.99
CA VAL A 351 -14.45 46.73 -11.26
C VAL A 351 -14.48 47.76 -12.38
N ILE A 352 -15.36 47.61 -13.39
CA ILE A 352 -15.55 48.62 -14.43
C ILE A 352 -16.08 49.91 -13.80
N GLU A 353 -17.12 49.81 -12.97
CA GLU A 353 -17.70 50.95 -12.24
C GLU A 353 -16.67 51.59 -11.28
N LEU A 354 -15.91 50.75 -10.57
CA LEU A 354 -14.84 51.20 -9.67
C LEU A 354 -13.73 51.93 -10.42
N SER A 355 -13.38 51.48 -11.63
CA SER A 355 -12.40 52.11 -12.49
C SER A 355 -12.85 53.49 -12.97
N ASP A 356 -14.13 53.64 -13.33
CA ASP A 356 -14.71 54.94 -13.69
C ASP A 356 -14.70 55.90 -12.50
N LYS A 357 -15.05 55.41 -11.31
CA LYS A 357 -14.96 56.18 -10.06
C LYS A 357 -13.52 56.62 -9.77
N TYR A 358 -12.56 55.70 -9.87
CA TYR A 358 -11.13 55.97 -9.66
C TYR A 358 -10.56 57.01 -10.63
N LEU A 359 -11.02 56.98 -11.89
CA LEU A 359 -10.70 58.00 -12.88
C LEU A 359 -11.34 59.34 -12.54
N SER A 360 -12.61 59.36 -12.10
CA SER A 360 -13.32 60.60 -11.78
C SER A 360 -12.70 61.33 -10.59
N GLU A 361 -12.37 60.59 -9.52
CA GLU A 361 -11.91 61.11 -8.22
C GLU A 361 -10.40 61.36 -8.22
N LEU A 362 -9.59 60.41 -8.68
CA LEU A 362 -8.12 60.45 -8.57
C LEU A 362 -7.40 60.71 -9.90
N LYS A 363 -8.14 60.83 -11.01
CA LYS A 363 -7.60 61.02 -12.37
C LYS A 363 -6.62 59.90 -12.79
N ARG A 364 -6.75 58.72 -12.16
CA ARG A 364 -5.96 57.53 -12.48
C ARG A 364 -6.83 56.56 -13.26
N HIS A 365 -6.34 56.15 -14.43
CA HIS A 365 -7.08 55.26 -15.32
C HIS A 365 -6.66 53.81 -15.08
N PHE A 366 -7.62 52.91 -14.93
CA PHE A 366 -7.42 51.46 -15.04
C PHE A 366 -8.21 50.93 -16.23
N TYR A 367 -7.69 49.93 -16.92
CA TYR A 367 -8.38 49.34 -18.08
C TYR A 367 -8.78 47.92 -17.74
N VAL A 368 -10.08 47.66 -17.72
CA VAL A 368 -10.60 46.33 -17.51
C VAL A 368 -10.67 45.61 -18.86
N THR A 369 -10.04 44.44 -18.95
CA THR A 369 -9.86 43.72 -20.22
C THR A 369 -10.34 42.27 -20.09
N PRO A 370 -10.75 41.62 -21.19
CA PRO A 370 -11.05 40.19 -21.18
C PRO A 370 -9.90 39.33 -20.65
N THR A 371 -8.64 39.70 -20.93
CA THR A 371 -7.48 39.02 -20.35
C THR A 371 -7.46 39.08 -18.82
N SER A 372 -7.90 40.18 -18.21
CA SER A 372 -8.03 40.27 -16.75
C SER A 372 -9.12 39.34 -16.21
N TYR A 373 -10.21 39.14 -16.96
CA TYR A 373 -11.26 38.17 -16.60
C TYR A 373 -10.79 36.72 -16.72
N LEU A 374 -10.02 36.40 -17.76
CA LEU A 374 -9.39 35.09 -17.88
C LEU A 374 -8.38 34.85 -16.74
N GLU A 375 -7.68 35.88 -16.27
CA GLU A 375 -6.84 35.79 -15.08
C GLU A 375 -7.65 35.51 -13.81
N LEU A 376 -8.79 36.19 -13.62
CA LEU A 376 -9.69 35.91 -12.49
C LEU A 376 -10.05 34.41 -12.44
N ILE A 377 -10.54 33.88 -13.56
CA ILE A 377 -10.95 32.47 -13.66
C ILE A 377 -9.74 31.56 -13.45
N SER A 378 -8.65 31.81 -14.15
CA SER A 378 -7.48 30.95 -14.11
C SER A 378 -6.80 30.94 -12.74
N SER A 379 -6.77 32.10 -12.05
CA SER A 379 -6.30 32.23 -10.67
C SER A 379 -7.24 31.52 -9.71
N PHE A 380 -8.56 31.64 -9.89
CA PHE A 380 -9.54 30.97 -9.05
C PHE A 380 -9.34 29.45 -9.10
N LEU A 381 -9.30 28.87 -10.30
CA LEU A 381 -9.10 27.43 -10.51
C LEU A 381 -7.79 26.95 -9.87
N SER A 382 -6.66 27.62 -10.18
CA SER A 382 -5.36 27.20 -9.67
C SER A 382 -5.25 27.33 -8.15
N THR A 383 -5.65 28.50 -7.61
CA THR A 383 -5.48 28.81 -6.19
C THR A 383 -6.44 27.99 -5.34
N LEU A 384 -7.67 27.74 -5.81
CA LEU A 384 -8.64 26.92 -5.10
C LEU A 384 -8.14 25.47 -5.00
N LYS A 385 -7.63 24.90 -6.09
CA LYS A 385 -7.04 23.56 -6.11
C LYS A 385 -5.87 23.46 -5.13
N THR A 386 -4.92 24.38 -5.19
CA THR A 386 -3.77 24.39 -4.28
C THR A 386 -4.19 24.54 -2.83
N ARG A 387 -5.11 25.46 -2.50
CA ARG A 387 -5.54 25.68 -1.11
C ARG A 387 -6.40 24.54 -0.57
N ARG A 388 -7.30 23.97 -1.37
CA ARG A 388 -8.05 22.75 -1.00
C ARG A 388 -7.11 21.61 -0.66
N GLN A 389 -6.07 21.36 -1.47
CA GLN A 389 -5.08 20.32 -1.17
C GLN A 389 -4.31 20.58 0.12
N ILE A 390 -3.92 21.84 0.40
CA ILE A 390 -3.21 22.19 1.64
C ILE A 390 -4.11 21.94 2.86
N VAL A 391 -5.35 22.44 2.83
CA VAL A 391 -6.30 22.29 3.93
C VAL A 391 -6.70 20.82 4.12
N GLN A 392 -6.92 20.09 3.03
CA GLN A 392 -7.26 18.67 3.06
C GLN A 392 -6.11 17.83 3.63
N LYS A 393 -4.85 18.09 3.24
CA LYS A 393 -3.68 17.43 3.83
C LYS A 393 -3.54 17.73 5.32
N ALA A 394 -3.78 18.98 5.74
CA ALA A 394 -3.75 19.36 7.14
C ALA A 394 -4.85 18.65 7.94
N LYS A 395 -6.08 18.62 7.41
CA LYS A 395 -7.20 17.90 8.00
C LYS A 395 -6.94 16.40 8.10
N TRP A 396 -6.45 15.79 7.02
CA TRP A 396 -6.11 14.37 6.96
C TRP A 396 -5.10 14.00 8.05
N ARG A 397 -4.06 14.82 8.30
CA ARG A 397 -3.10 14.56 9.40
C ARG A 397 -3.77 14.48 10.77
N TYR A 398 -4.70 15.40 11.07
CA TYR A 398 -5.43 15.36 12.34
C TYR A 398 -6.41 14.19 12.39
N ASP A 399 -7.11 13.89 11.28
CA ASP A 399 -8.05 12.78 11.20
C ASP A 399 -7.34 11.43 11.39
N THR A 400 -6.21 11.20 10.72
CA THR A 400 -5.38 10.00 10.90
C THR A 400 -4.85 9.90 12.33
N GLY A 401 -4.45 11.03 12.94
CA GLY A 401 -4.03 11.06 14.35
C GLY A 401 -5.15 10.69 15.31
N LEU A 402 -6.37 11.18 15.06
CA LEU A 402 -7.57 10.85 15.83
C LEU A 402 -8.00 9.39 15.65
N GLU A 403 -7.91 8.87 14.43
CA GLU A 403 -8.14 7.45 14.12
C GLU A 403 -7.18 6.57 14.91
N LYS A 404 -5.88 6.88 14.89
CA LYS A 404 -4.88 6.13 15.68
C LYS A 404 -5.14 6.18 17.18
N ILE A 405 -5.60 7.32 17.71
CA ILE A 405 -5.98 7.41 19.13
C ILE A 405 -7.20 6.53 19.41
N ASN A 406 -8.19 6.50 18.51
CA ASN A 406 -9.36 5.66 18.66
C ASN A 406 -8.99 4.17 18.55
N ASP A 407 -8.13 3.76 17.61
CA ASP A 407 -7.60 2.40 17.50
C ASP A 407 -6.94 1.94 18.82
N VAL A 408 -6.13 2.82 19.42
CA VAL A 408 -5.47 2.53 20.71
C VAL A 408 -6.51 2.41 21.84
N LYS A 409 -7.54 3.26 21.86
CA LYS A 409 -8.63 3.14 22.84
C LYS A 409 -9.39 1.81 22.71
N GLU A 410 -9.66 1.37 21.49
CA GLU A 410 -10.31 0.07 21.24
C GLU A 410 -9.41 -1.10 21.69
N GLN A 411 -8.11 -1.06 21.39
CA GLN A 411 -7.16 -2.07 21.86
C GLN A 411 -7.04 -2.11 23.39
N VAL A 412 -7.03 -0.96 24.06
CA VAL A 412 -7.02 -0.89 25.53
C VAL A 412 -8.31 -1.46 26.11
N SER A 413 -9.46 -1.17 25.51
CA SER A 413 -10.73 -1.78 25.91
C SER A 413 -10.69 -3.30 25.75
N ALA A 414 -10.11 -3.83 24.67
CA ALA A 414 -9.98 -5.27 24.45
C ALA A 414 -9.04 -5.91 25.48
N LEU A 415 -7.87 -5.31 25.73
CA LEU A 415 -6.93 -5.78 26.76
C LEU A 415 -7.54 -5.74 28.17
N GLN A 416 -8.39 -4.76 28.47
CA GLN A 416 -9.10 -4.68 29.74
C GLN A 416 -10.08 -5.86 29.90
N ILE A 417 -10.78 -6.23 28.83
CA ILE A 417 -11.67 -7.39 28.81
C ILE A 417 -10.86 -8.67 29.02
N GLU A 418 -9.77 -8.87 28.25
CA GLU A 418 -8.89 -10.04 28.39
C GLU A 418 -8.32 -10.18 29.81
N LEU A 419 -7.89 -9.07 30.43
CA LEU A 419 -7.37 -9.08 31.80
C LEU A 419 -8.44 -9.51 32.80
N ASN A 420 -9.66 -8.96 32.67
CA ASN A 420 -10.79 -9.32 33.52
C ASN A 420 -11.21 -10.80 33.34
N GLU A 421 -11.07 -11.36 32.13
CA GLU A 421 -11.35 -12.78 31.84
C GLU A 421 -10.26 -13.72 32.36
N LEU A 422 -8.99 -13.28 32.37
CA LEU A 422 -7.85 -14.06 32.86
C LEU A 422 -7.81 -14.19 34.40
N GLU A 423 -8.29 -13.18 35.14
CA GLU A 423 -8.31 -13.19 36.62
C GLU A 423 -8.99 -14.44 37.23
N PRO A 424 -10.25 -14.79 36.90
CA PRO A 424 -10.92 -15.95 37.49
C PRO A 424 -10.29 -17.29 37.05
N VAL A 425 -9.73 -17.36 35.83
CA VAL A 425 -9.07 -18.58 35.34
C VAL A 425 -7.81 -18.88 36.15
N LEU A 426 -7.07 -17.83 36.52
CA LEU A 426 -5.83 -17.96 37.29
C LEU A 426 -6.10 -18.37 38.75
N GLU A 427 -7.16 -17.83 39.34
CA GLU A 427 -7.60 -18.21 40.69
C GLU A 427 -8.04 -19.68 40.74
N LYS A 428 -8.80 -20.13 39.73
CA LYS A 428 -9.20 -21.54 39.59
C LYS A 428 -7.99 -22.45 39.37
N ALA A 429 -7.07 -22.08 38.48
CA ALA A 429 -5.85 -22.87 38.24
C ALA A 429 -4.94 -22.93 39.48
N ALA A 430 -4.87 -21.86 40.27
CA ALA A 430 -4.13 -21.84 41.53
C ALA A 430 -4.75 -22.77 42.59
N GLN A 431 -6.08 -22.80 42.70
CA GLN A 431 -6.79 -23.75 43.56
C GLN A 431 -6.56 -25.20 43.13
N GLU A 432 -6.78 -25.52 41.85
CA GLU A 432 -6.59 -26.87 41.30
C GLU A 432 -5.15 -27.37 41.47
N THR A 433 -4.15 -26.50 41.26
CA THR A 433 -2.73 -26.83 41.46
C THR A 433 -2.40 -27.02 42.94
N GLY A 434 -3.03 -26.26 43.84
CA GLY A 434 -2.89 -26.40 45.29
C GLY A 434 -3.43 -27.74 45.79
N GLU A 435 -4.63 -28.13 45.37
CA GLU A 435 -5.24 -29.42 45.71
C GLU A 435 -4.43 -30.61 45.17
N MET A 436 -3.92 -30.51 43.94
CA MET A 436 -3.09 -31.55 43.34
C MET A 436 -1.76 -31.71 44.08
N ARG A 437 -1.17 -30.62 44.58
CA ARG A 437 0.05 -30.64 45.37
C ARG A 437 -0.12 -31.38 46.70
N GLU A 438 -1.22 -31.11 47.40
CA GLU A 438 -1.54 -31.79 48.66
C GLU A 438 -1.75 -33.30 48.46
N LYS A 439 -2.40 -33.71 47.36
CA LYS A 439 -2.58 -35.12 46.97
C LYS A 439 -1.25 -35.81 46.65
N VAL A 440 -0.34 -35.14 45.92
CA VAL A 440 0.99 -35.68 45.63
C VAL A 440 1.79 -35.87 46.92
N GLU A 441 1.78 -34.88 47.82
CA GLU A 441 2.54 -34.93 49.07
C GLU A 441 2.05 -36.06 50.00
N THR A 442 0.73 -36.25 50.13
CA THR A 442 0.15 -37.37 50.90
C THR A 442 0.45 -38.73 50.29
N GLN A 443 0.31 -38.89 48.97
CA GLN A 443 0.63 -40.15 48.28
C GLN A 443 2.13 -40.47 48.31
N GLN A 444 2.99 -39.45 48.25
CA GLN A 444 4.45 -39.59 48.32
C GLN A 444 4.93 -40.03 49.69
N VAL A 445 4.36 -39.48 50.77
CA VAL A 445 4.62 -39.95 52.15
C VAL A 445 4.21 -41.41 52.30
N GLY A 446 3.00 -41.78 51.86
CA GLY A 446 2.54 -43.17 51.90
C GLY A 446 3.39 -44.14 51.06
N ALA A 447 3.91 -43.68 49.90
CA ALA A 447 4.81 -44.46 49.07
C ALA A 447 6.19 -44.68 49.74
N MET A 448 6.72 -43.67 50.45
CA MET A 448 7.97 -43.77 51.20
C MET A 448 7.85 -44.73 52.40
N GLU A 449 6.73 -44.69 53.13
CA GLU A 449 6.46 -45.63 54.23
C GLU A 449 6.39 -47.08 53.73
N LYS A 450 5.66 -47.32 52.63
CA LYS A 450 5.60 -48.65 52.00
C LYS A 450 6.96 -49.11 51.47
N LYS A 451 7.78 -48.19 50.92
CA LYS A 451 9.13 -48.50 50.46
C LYS A 451 10.03 -48.98 51.60
N ALA A 452 10.01 -48.30 52.75
CA ALA A 452 10.81 -48.70 53.92
C ALA A 452 10.41 -50.08 54.45
N LEU A 453 9.12 -50.40 54.47
CA LEU A 453 8.60 -51.73 54.85
C LEU A 453 9.05 -52.85 53.91
N VAL A 454 9.12 -52.57 52.59
CA VAL A 454 9.59 -53.55 51.60
C VAL A 454 11.10 -53.79 51.76
N GLU A 455 11.89 -52.74 51.98
CA GLU A 455 13.34 -52.85 52.21
C GLU A 455 13.68 -53.63 53.50
N GLU A 456 12.90 -53.46 54.57
CA GLU A 456 13.07 -54.22 55.83
C GLU A 456 12.80 -55.72 55.63
N GLU A 457 11.75 -56.07 54.90
CA GLU A 457 11.35 -57.48 54.66
C GLU A 457 12.29 -58.18 53.67
N GLU A 458 12.81 -57.46 52.66
CA GLU A 458 13.91 -57.91 51.79
C GLU A 458 15.17 -58.26 52.60
N GLY A 459 15.51 -57.43 53.58
CA GLY A 459 16.64 -57.68 54.49
C GLY A 459 16.48 -58.98 55.28
N ARG A 460 15.28 -59.28 55.78
CA ARG A 460 14.99 -60.51 56.54
C ARG A 460 15.06 -61.76 55.65
N ALA A 461 14.52 -61.70 54.44
CA ALA A 461 14.58 -62.82 53.48
C ALA A 461 16.02 -63.16 53.09
N ASN A 462 16.89 -62.16 52.91
CA ASN A 462 18.30 -62.37 52.61
C ASN A 462 19.10 -63.02 53.76
N ILE A 463 18.78 -62.70 55.02
CA ILE A 463 19.42 -63.33 56.19
C ILE A 463 19.03 -64.82 56.29
N GLN A 464 17.76 -65.17 56.05
CA GLN A 464 17.30 -66.56 56.06
C GLN A 464 17.94 -67.39 54.94
N LYS A 465 18.12 -66.78 53.76
CA LYS A 465 18.81 -67.39 52.60
C LYS A 465 20.27 -67.74 52.89
N ALA A 466 20.99 -66.88 53.62
CA ALA A 466 22.37 -67.14 54.01
C ALA A 466 22.49 -68.33 55.01
N GLY A 467 21.56 -68.44 55.96
CA GLY A 467 21.56 -69.54 56.95
C GLY A 467 21.29 -70.93 56.36
N ALA A 468 20.44 -71.03 55.33
CA ALA A 468 20.18 -72.30 54.63
C ALA A 468 21.40 -72.81 53.84
N ALA A 469 22.23 -71.90 53.30
CA ALA A 469 23.43 -72.24 52.54
C ALA A 469 24.55 -72.84 53.41
N GLU A 470 24.70 -72.40 54.66
CA GLU A 470 25.74 -72.88 55.58
C GLU A 470 25.47 -74.32 56.07
N ILE A 471 24.19 -74.64 56.35
CA ILE A 471 23.75 -75.99 56.78
C ILE A 471 23.97 -77.05 55.67
N LYS A 472 23.97 -76.62 54.40
CA LYS A 472 24.20 -77.48 53.24
C LYS A 472 25.66 -77.94 53.13
N ALA A 473 26.60 -77.02 53.34
CA ALA A 473 28.04 -77.29 53.23
C ALA A 473 28.54 -78.29 54.30
N ASP A 474 27.93 -78.28 55.49
CA ASP A 474 28.31 -79.16 56.59
C ASP A 474 27.89 -80.62 56.41
N CYS A 475 26.81 -80.90 55.67
CA CYS A 475 26.36 -82.28 55.42
C CYS A 475 27.27 -83.06 54.47
N GLU A 476 27.90 -82.36 53.52
CA GLU A 476 28.71 -83.00 52.46
C GLU A 476 30.10 -83.38 52.96
N ARG A 477 30.63 -82.67 53.95
CA ARG A 477 31.95 -82.89 54.55
C ARG A 477 32.04 -84.18 55.38
N ASP A 478 31.00 -84.51 56.14
CA ASP A 478 31.02 -85.67 57.06
C ASP A 478 30.77 -87.01 56.35
N LEU A 479 30.13 -87.01 55.18
CA LEU A 479 29.87 -88.23 54.39
C LEU A 479 31.12 -88.79 53.69
N GLY A 480 32.14 -87.95 53.45
CA GLY A 480 33.36 -88.31 52.70
C GLY A 480 34.40 -89.13 53.49
N ALA A 481 34.30 -89.18 54.82
CA ALA A 481 35.36 -89.77 55.67
C ALA A 481 35.30 -91.31 55.81
N ALA A 482 34.16 -91.96 55.50
CA ALA A 482 33.93 -93.38 55.80
C ALA A 482 33.92 -94.33 54.58
N LEU A 483 33.74 -93.79 53.37
CA LEU A 483 33.69 -94.57 52.13
C LEU A 483 35.01 -95.29 51.77
N PRO A 484 36.21 -94.71 51.97
CA PRO A 484 37.47 -95.32 51.51
C PRO A 484 37.82 -96.65 52.22
N ALA A 485 37.51 -96.77 53.51
CA ALA A 485 37.80 -97.96 54.30
C ALA A 485 36.89 -99.15 53.95
N PHE A 486 35.66 -98.87 53.52
CA PHE A 486 34.69 -99.86 53.08
C PHE A 486 35.02 -100.41 51.69
N GLU A 487 35.38 -99.53 50.75
CA GLU A 487 35.75 -99.91 49.39
C GLU A 487 37.02 -100.78 49.35
N SER A 488 38.01 -100.49 50.20
CA SER A 488 39.24 -101.29 50.33
C SER A 488 38.98 -102.74 50.79
N ALA A 489 37.97 -102.95 51.64
CA ALA A 489 37.64 -104.28 52.14
C ALA A 489 36.87 -105.13 51.12
N LEU A 490 36.00 -104.51 50.29
CA LEU A 490 35.35 -105.19 49.17
C LEU A 490 36.35 -105.62 48.09
N GLU A 491 37.36 -104.79 47.83
CA GLU A 491 38.42 -105.09 46.86
C GLU A 491 39.29 -106.28 47.29
N ALA A 492 39.51 -106.46 48.60
CA ALA A 492 40.22 -107.62 49.15
C ALA A 492 39.40 -108.92 49.05
N LEU A 493 38.07 -108.83 49.16
CA LEU A 493 37.15 -109.97 49.04
C LEU A 493 36.97 -110.45 47.59
N SER A 494 36.93 -109.53 46.62
CA SER A 494 36.77 -109.89 45.20
C SER A 494 38.01 -110.58 44.60
N LYS A 495 39.16 -110.53 45.30
CA LYS A 495 40.42 -111.20 44.90
C LYS A 495 40.53 -112.65 45.36
N LEU A 496 39.57 -113.15 46.15
CA LEU A 496 39.55 -114.54 46.65
C LEU A 496 38.79 -115.47 45.69
N SER A 497 39.36 -116.64 45.40
CA SER A 497 38.76 -117.65 44.52
C SER A 497 38.09 -118.79 45.31
N LYS A 498 37.21 -119.57 44.65
CA LYS A 498 36.57 -120.76 45.27
C LYS A 498 37.59 -121.80 45.76
N GLY A 499 38.80 -121.82 45.18
CA GLY A 499 39.87 -122.71 45.61
C GLY A 499 40.46 -122.32 46.96
N ASP A 500 40.61 -121.02 47.23
CA ASP A 500 41.26 -120.50 48.45
C ASP A 500 40.39 -120.71 49.71
N VAL A 501 39.06 -120.61 49.56
CA VAL A 501 38.10 -120.96 50.63
C VAL A 501 38.11 -122.47 50.90
N GLY A 502 38.30 -123.28 49.86
CA GLY A 502 38.48 -124.74 49.97
C GLY A 502 39.76 -125.12 50.72
N GLU A 503 40.84 -124.36 50.56
CA GLU A 503 42.12 -124.55 51.27
C GLU A 503 41.94 -124.36 52.78
N VAL A 504 41.25 -123.29 53.20
CA VAL A 504 40.93 -123.03 54.62
C VAL A 504 40.07 -124.16 55.21
N ARG A 505 39.11 -124.69 54.45
CA ARG A 505 38.25 -125.81 54.87
C ARG A 505 39.04 -127.12 55.05
N GLY A 506 40.04 -127.39 54.21
CA GLY A 506 40.80 -128.63 54.17
C GLY A 506 41.74 -128.86 55.37
N MET A 507 42.02 -127.83 56.17
CA MET A 507 42.96 -127.92 57.29
C MET A 507 42.47 -128.87 58.38
N LYS A 508 43.32 -129.84 58.76
CA LYS A 508 43.05 -130.79 59.87
C LYS A 508 43.27 -130.15 61.25
N THR A 509 44.19 -129.19 61.37
CA THR A 509 44.46 -128.40 62.58
C THR A 509 44.83 -126.97 62.16
N PRO A 510 43.89 -126.01 62.15
CA PRO A 510 44.15 -124.65 61.67
C PRO A 510 44.90 -123.77 62.70
N PRO A 511 45.64 -122.74 62.27
CA PRO A 511 46.26 -121.74 63.15
C PRO A 511 45.23 -120.88 63.91
N ALA A 512 45.59 -120.39 65.09
CA ALA A 512 44.69 -119.62 65.98
C ALA A 512 44.00 -118.42 65.30
N GLY A 513 44.72 -117.63 64.50
CA GLY A 513 44.12 -116.49 63.78
C GLY A 513 43.06 -116.86 62.73
N VAL A 514 43.14 -118.07 62.16
CA VAL A 514 42.13 -118.58 61.22
C VAL A 514 40.86 -119.01 61.97
N ILE A 515 40.98 -119.54 63.18
CA ILE A 515 39.86 -119.88 64.05
C ILE A 515 39.10 -118.62 64.49
N LEU A 516 39.81 -117.56 64.89
CA LEU A 516 39.20 -116.26 65.25
C LEU A 516 38.46 -115.62 64.06
N THR A 517 38.98 -115.77 62.84
CA THR A 517 38.32 -115.30 61.62
C THR A 517 37.05 -116.07 61.31
N ALA A 518 37.08 -117.39 61.49
CA ALA A 518 35.89 -118.21 61.36
C ALA A 518 34.83 -117.85 62.41
N GLN A 519 35.25 -117.59 63.65
CA GLN A 519 34.38 -117.14 64.73
C GLN A 519 33.74 -115.78 64.42
N ALA A 520 34.52 -114.79 64.01
CA ALA A 520 34.03 -113.47 63.63
C ALA A 520 33.02 -113.54 62.47
N MET A 521 33.26 -114.43 61.50
CA MET A 521 32.36 -114.67 60.38
C MET A 521 31.07 -115.37 60.82
N CYS A 522 31.15 -116.37 61.72
CA CYS A 522 29.97 -117.01 62.31
C CYS A 522 29.11 -116.00 63.07
N ILE A 523 29.72 -115.06 63.80
CA ILE A 523 28.97 -114.02 64.51
C ILE A 523 28.28 -113.06 63.54
N MET A 524 28.98 -112.61 62.49
CA MET A 524 28.42 -111.68 61.50
C MET A 524 27.26 -112.29 60.69
N PHE A 525 27.28 -113.60 60.45
CA PHE A 525 26.19 -114.34 59.80
C PHE A 525 25.24 -115.05 60.77
N GLU A 526 25.37 -114.80 62.08
CA GLU A 526 24.56 -115.38 63.16
C GLU A 526 24.45 -116.93 63.16
N VAL A 527 25.51 -117.64 62.76
CA VAL A 527 25.58 -119.11 62.73
C VAL A 527 25.90 -119.65 64.13
N LYS A 528 25.15 -120.67 64.58
CA LYS A 528 25.26 -121.22 65.95
C LYS A 528 26.40 -122.25 66.08
N PRO A 529 27.13 -122.27 67.20
CA PRO A 529 28.22 -123.22 67.43
C PRO A 529 27.73 -124.67 67.61
N ILE A 530 28.51 -125.64 67.12
CA ILE A 530 28.27 -127.08 67.27
C ILE A 530 29.01 -127.59 68.51
N LYS A 531 28.33 -128.43 69.32
CA LYS A 531 28.90 -128.95 70.57
C LYS A 531 29.64 -130.26 70.35
N VAL A 532 30.95 -130.27 70.56
CA VAL A 532 31.83 -131.46 70.46
C VAL A 532 32.34 -131.86 71.85
N ALA A 533 32.68 -133.13 72.04
CA ALA A 533 33.16 -133.63 73.34
C ALA A 533 34.51 -132.98 73.70
N ALA A 534 34.62 -132.47 74.93
CA ALA A 534 35.84 -131.83 75.41
C ALA A 534 37.03 -132.80 75.42
N PRO A 535 38.27 -132.33 75.16
CA PRO A 535 39.48 -133.16 75.15
C PRO A 535 39.74 -133.92 76.46
N ASP A 536 39.19 -133.46 77.60
CA ASP A 536 39.35 -134.05 78.94
C ASP A 536 38.21 -135.00 79.37
N GLY A 537 37.37 -135.46 78.44
CA GLY A 537 36.47 -136.60 78.66
C GLY A 537 35.26 -136.38 79.59
N LYS A 538 34.98 -135.14 80.03
CA LYS A 538 33.72 -134.77 80.70
C LYS A 538 33.11 -133.50 80.10
N GLY A 539 32.00 -133.64 79.38
CA GLY A 539 31.18 -132.53 78.87
C GLY A 539 31.47 -132.13 77.42
N LYS A 540 30.55 -131.36 76.81
CA LYS A 540 30.66 -130.85 75.44
C LYS A 540 31.03 -129.37 75.44
N VAL A 541 32.02 -128.97 74.64
CA VAL A 541 32.44 -127.57 74.41
C VAL A 541 31.99 -127.14 73.01
N ASP A 542 31.65 -125.87 72.88
CA ASP A 542 31.16 -125.26 71.65
C ASP A 542 32.37 -124.98 70.71
N ASP A 543 32.35 -125.53 69.50
CA ASP A 543 33.42 -125.40 68.50
C ASP A 543 32.91 -124.59 67.29
N ASP A 544 33.32 -123.32 67.23
CA ASP A 544 32.98 -122.38 66.16
C ASP A 544 33.65 -122.73 64.83
N TRP A 545 34.77 -123.45 64.85
CA TRP A 545 35.48 -123.86 63.64
C TRP A 545 34.75 -125.01 62.92
N GLU A 546 34.24 -126.00 63.66
CA GLU A 546 33.47 -127.08 63.04
C GLU A 546 32.14 -126.56 62.44
N SER A 547 31.57 -125.53 63.07
CA SER A 547 30.35 -124.83 62.63
C SER A 547 30.59 -124.03 61.35
N ALA A 548 31.65 -123.22 61.33
CA ALA A 548 32.09 -122.52 60.14
C ALA A 548 32.42 -123.50 59.00
N LYS A 549 33.05 -124.64 59.30
CA LYS A 549 33.44 -125.66 58.32
C LYS A 549 32.26 -126.40 57.69
N LYS A 550 31.15 -126.59 58.43
CA LYS A 550 29.95 -127.29 57.93
C LYS A 550 28.95 -126.38 57.25
N GLU A 551 28.79 -125.13 57.70
CA GLU A 551 27.75 -124.25 57.16
C GLU A 551 28.27 -123.13 56.26
N LEU A 552 29.38 -122.48 56.61
CA LEU A 552 29.85 -121.28 55.89
C LEU A 552 30.91 -121.60 54.85
N LEU A 553 31.97 -122.33 55.21
CA LEU A 553 33.08 -122.67 54.31
C LEU A 553 32.73 -123.78 53.29
N VAL A 554 31.54 -124.40 53.39
CA VAL A 554 30.96 -125.28 52.35
C VAL A 554 30.23 -124.47 51.28
N ASP A 555 29.68 -123.31 51.64
CA ASP A 555 28.79 -122.53 50.78
C ASP A 555 29.58 -121.92 49.59
N THR A 556 29.24 -122.38 48.38
CA THR A 556 29.88 -121.88 47.15
C THR A 556 29.58 -120.41 46.82
N ASN A 557 28.63 -119.77 47.53
CA ASN A 557 28.22 -118.37 47.37
C ASN A 557 28.61 -117.45 48.54
N LEU A 558 29.45 -117.91 49.47
CA LEU A 558 29.85 -117.15 50.67
C LEU A 558 30.39 -115.73 50.35
N ILE A 559 31.26 -115.59 49.35
CA ILE A 559 31.86 -114.30 48.97
C ILE A 559 30.78 -113.31 48.51
N SER A 560 29.81 -113.75 47.71
CA SER A 560 28.69 -112.90 47.26
C SER A 560 27.78 -112.47 48.42
N ARG A 561 27.60 -113.31 49.44
CA ARG A 561 26.85 -112.95 50.66
C ARG A 561 27.55 -111.88 51.49
N MET A 562 28.89 -111.84 51.48
CA MET A 562 29.66 -110.80 52.17
C MET A 562 29.62 -109.45 51.42
N VAL A 563 29.67 -109.48 50.09
CA VAL A 563 29.62 -108.25 49.26
C VAL A 563 28.25 -107.57 49.37
N ASN A 564 27.17 -108.34 49.36
CA ASN A 564 25.79 -107.82 49.39
C ASN A 564 25.22 -107.71 50.81
N PHE A 565 26.07 -107.66 51.84
CA PHE A 565 25.60 -107.54 53.22
C PHE A 565 25.03 -106.14 53.48
N ASP A 566 23.88 -106.07 54.14
CA ASP A 566 23.20 -104.82 54.45
C ASP A 566 23.97 -104.04 55.53
N LYS A 567 24.80 -103.11 55.06
CA LYS A 567 25.70 -102.28 55.88
C LYS A 567 25.00 -101.13 56.60
N ASP A 568 23.81 -100.74 56.16
CA ASP A 568 23.07 -99.60 56.70
C ASP A 568 22.18 -100.00 57.90
N ASN A 569 21.99 -101.31 58.12
CA ASN A 569 21.04 -101.83 59.12
C ASN A 569 21.55 -103.06 59.89
N ILE A 570 22.78 -103.01 60.39
CA ILE A 570 23.39 -104.11 61.18
C ILE A 570 22.81 -104.12 62.61
N PRO A 571 22.28 -105.25 63.12
CA PRO A 571 21.75 -105.32 64.48
C PRO A 571 22.84 -105.02 65.54
N GLU A 572 22.55 -104.13 66.48
CA GLU A 572 23.51 -103.66 67.49
C GLU A 572 24.05 -104.81 68.38
N ALA A 573 23.25 -105.85 68.58
CA ALA A 573 23.64 -107.06 69.31
C ALA A 573 24.77 -107.86 68.61
N VAL A 574 24.88 -107.78 67.28
CA VAL A 574 25.92 -108.47 66.48
C VAL A 574 27.24 -107.72 66.59
N ILE A 575 27.24 -106.39 66.42
CA ILE A 575 28.46 -105.57 66.53
C ILE A 575 29.06 -105.62 67.94
N LEU A 576 28.23 -105.64 69.00
CA LEU A 576 28.71 -105.77 70.38
C LEU A 576 29.45 -107.09 70.63
N LYS A 577 29.09 -108.18 69.94
CA LYS A 577 29.76 -109.48 70.06
C LYS A 577 31.03 -109.60 69.21
N VAL A 578 31.12 -108.85 68.10
CA VAL A 578 32.31 -108.82 67.23
C VAL A 578 33.36 -107.82 67.73
N ARG A 579 32.97 -106.79 68.48
CA ARG A 579 33.87 -105.75 69.01
C ARG A 579 35.08 -106.30 69.82
N PRO A 580 34.90 -107.24 70.76
CA PRO A 580 36.02 -107.82 71.49
C PRO A 580 37.02 -108.56 70.58
N LEU A 581 36.55 -109.12 69.47
CA LEU A 581 37.41 -109.74 68.45
C LEU A 581 38.13 -108.67 67.61
N TYR A 582 37.50 -107.53 67.32
CA TYR A 582 38.13 -106.41 66.61
C TYR A 582 39.34 -105.84 67.37
N ASP A 583 39.26 -105.79 68.70
CA ASP A 583 40.30 -105.26 69.58
C ASP A 583 41.39 -106.30 69.92
N ASP A 584 41.23 -107.57 69.54
CA ASP A 584 42.22 -108.63 69.79
C ASP A 584 43.45 -108.47 68.87
N PRO A 585 44.68 -108.36 69.41
CA PRO A 585 45.89 -108.16 68.62
C PRO A 585 46.28 -109.37 67.74
N GLU A 586 45.72 -110.57 67.93
CA GLU A 586 45.85 -111.71 67.01
C GLU A 586 44.85 -111.63 65.84
N PHE A 587 43.81 -110.78 65.93
CA PHE A 587 42.77 -110.58 64.91
C PHE A 587 43.05 -109.38 64.00
N GLU A 588 44.28 -109.35 63.47
CA GLU A 588 44.78 -108.28 62.59
C GLU A 588 45.12 -108.84 61.20
N PRO A 589 44.69 -108.18 60.09
CA PRO A 589 44.83 -108.72 58.74
C PRO A 589 46.26 -109.15 58.38
N ASP A 590 47.27 -108.40 58.80
CA ASP A 590 48.67 -108.66 58.45
C ASP A 590 49.28 -109.88 59.18
N LYS A 591 48.77 -110.22 60.38
CA LYS A 591 49.19 -111.43 61.10
C LYS A 591 48.49 -112.68 60.58
N ILE A 592 47.18 -112.59 60.31
CA ILE A 592 46.38 -113.68 59.76
C ILE A 592 46.87 -114.09 58.37
N LYS A 593 47.43 -113.14 57.60
CA LYS A 593 48.05 -113.40 56.29
C LYS A 593 49.14 -114.48 56.31
N LYS A 594 49.88 -114.65 57.43
CA LYS A 594 50.90 -115.70 57.56
C LYS A 594 50.32 -117.12 57.66
N GLY A 595 49.07 -117.24 58.13
CA GLY A 595 48.36 -118.53 58.26
C GLY A 595 47.43 -118.85 57.10
N SER A 596 46.78 -117.84 56.50
CA SER A 596 46.03 -117.97 55.24
C SER A 596 45.72 -116.60 54.63
N LEU A 597 45.93 -116.47 53.33
CA LEU A 597 45.61 -115.25 52.58
C LEU A 597 44.09 -115.04 52.44
N ALA A 598 43.32 -116.13 52.40
CA ALA A 598 41.85 -116.10 52.38
C ALA A 598 41.26 -115.64 53.72
N ALA A 599 41.83 -116.09 54.84
CA ALA A 599 41.39 -115.63 56.17
C ALA A 599 41.66 -114.12 56.38
N MET A 600 42.73 -113.57 55.80
CA MET A 600 43.01 -112.13 55.85
C MET A 600 41.91 -111.29 55.17
N GLY A 601 41.44 -111.72 54.00
CA GLY A 601 40.37 -111.00 53.28
C GLY A 601 39.04 -110.99 54.04
N ILE A 602 38.70 -112.09 54.70
CA ILE A 602 37.50 -112.19 55.54
C ILE A 602 37.63 -111.30 56.79
N CYS A 603 38.81 -111.26 57.43
CA CYS A 603 39.07 -110.38 58.57
C CYS A 603 38.92 -108.88 58.21
N LYS A 604 39.48 -108.43 57.08
CA LYS A 604 39.37 -107.01 56.64
C LYS A 604 37.93 -106.56 56.47
N TRP A 605 37.08 -107.42 55.93
CA TRP A 605 35.66 -107.13 55.73
C TRP A 605 34.91 -106.95 57.03
N VAL A 606 35.10 -107.85 58.01
CA VAL A 606 34.46 -107.72 59.32
C VAL A 606 34.86 -106.40 60.00
N ARG A 607 36.14 -106.00 59.87
CA ARG A 607 36.63 -104.73 60.43
C ARG A 607 36.01 -103.49 59.77
N ALA A 608 35.82 -103.50 58.45
CA ALA A 608 35.25 -102.37 57.72
C ALA A 608 33.75 -102.14 58.02
N MET A 609 32.99 -103.21 58.25
CA MET A 609 31.56 -103.12 58.60
C MET A 609 31.33 -102.41 59.95
N VAL A 610 32.24 -102.58 60.91
CA VAL A 610 32.18 -101.90 62.22
C VAL A 610 32.45 -100.39 62.11
N VAL A 611 33.27 -99.95 61.13
CA VAL A 611 33.58 -98.53 60.92
C VAL A 611 32.44 -97.79 60.23
N TYR A 612 31.72 -98.44 59.32
CA TYR A 612 30.63 -97.84 58.56
C TYR A 612 29.38 -97.54 59.41
N ASP A 613 28.96 -98.45 60.30
CA ASP A 613 27.81 -98.24 61.21
C ASP A 613 27.99 -96.99 62.10
N LYS A 614 29.23 -96.71 62.52
CA LYS A 614 29.51 -95.55 63.37
C LYS A 614 29.22 -94.21 62.68
N VAL A 615 29.49 -94.11 61.38
CA VAL A 615 29.35 -92.86 60.62
C VAL A 615 27.93 -92.66 60.09
N ALA A 616 27.22 -93.73 59.75
CA ALA A 616 25.82 -93.66 59.31
C ALA A 616 24.88 -93.01 60.36
N LYS A 617 25.16 -93.20 61.66
CA LYS A 617 24.36 -92.63 62.75
C LYS A 617 24.56 -91.12 62.96
N GLU A 618 25.68 -90.54 62.51
CA GLU A 618 25.98 -89.11 62.71
C GLU A 618 25.35 -88.20 61.63
N VAL A 619 25.09 -88.71 60.42
CA VAL A 619 24.67 -87.89 59.26
C VAL A 619 23.14 -87.79 59.08
N GLY A 620 22.36 -88.70 59.68
CA GLY A 620 20.89 -88.70 59.60
C GLY A 620 20.17 -87.40 60.03
N PRO A 621 20.46 -86.83 61.22
CA PRO A 621 19.73 -85.65 61.71
C PRO A 621 20.04 -84.35 60.94
N LYS A 622 21.17 -84.26 60.22
CA LYS A 622 21.56 -83.04 59.50
C LYS A 622 20.80 -82.87 58.17
N LYS A 623 20.49 -83.96 57.46
CA LYS A 623 19.70 -83.93 56.21
C LYS A 623 18.27 -83.41 56.39
N LEU A 624 17.63 -83.70 57.53
CA LEU A 624 16.27 -83.23 57.83
C LEU A 624 16.21 -81.73 58.15
N LYS A 625 17.29 -81.15 58.71
CA LYS A 625 17.36 -79.71 59.00
C LYS A 625 17.49 -78.86 57.74
N LEU A 626 18.25 -79.34 56.76
CA LEU A 626 18.43 -78.64 55.47
C LEU A 626 17.10 -78.47 54.72
N ALA A 627 16.27 -79.52 54.65
CA ALA A 627 15.00 -79.50 53.95
C ALA A 627 13.96 -78.52 54.57
N LYS A 628 14.02 -78.28 55.89
CA LYS A 628 13.15 -77.28 56.54
C LYS A 628 13.58 -75.84 56.22
N ALA A 629 14.88 -75.57 56.24
CA ALA A 629 15.41 -74.22 56.01
C ALA A 629 15.18 -73.74 54.56
N GLU A 630 15.25 -74.63 53.56
CA GLU A 630 14.98 -74.26 52.16
C GLU A 630 13.49 -73.93 51.89
N ALA A 631 12.55 -74.52 52.65
CA ALA A 631 11.12 -74.22 52.51
C ALA A 631 10.74 -72.83 53.09
N GLU A 632 11.34 -72.43 54.21
CA GLU A 632 11.08 -71.12 54.85
C GLU A 632 11.59 -69.96 53.98
N VAL A 633 12.70 -70.14 53.24
CA VAL A 633 13.25 -69.12 52.32
C VAL A 633 12.31 -68.86 51.13
N ALA A 634 11.66 -69.91 50.60
CA ALA A 634 10.75 -69.77 49.45
C ALA A 634 9.47 -68.99 49.79
N GLU A 635 8.95 -69.12 51.01
CA GLU A 635 7.76 -68.39 51.49
C GLU A 635 8.06 -66.88 51.70
N ALA A 636 9.25 -66.56 52.23
CA ALA A 636 9.69 -65.19 52.42
C ALA A 636 9.87 -64.44 51.09
N GLU A 637 10.47 -65.08 50.07
CA GLU A 637 10.66 -64.47 48.74
C GLU A 637 9.33 -64.18 48.02
N ALA A 638 8.32 -65.03 48.16
CA ALA A 638 6.99 -64.80 47.59
C ALA A 638 6.28 -63.57 48.20
N THR A 639 6.45 -63.38 49.51
CA THR A 639 5.87 -62.23 50.24
C THR A 639 6.54 -60.91 49.85
N VAL A 640 7.86 -60.92 49.67
CA VAL A 640 8.63 -59.77 49.17
C VAL A 640 8.19 -59.37 47.76
N ALA A 641 8.03 -60.33 46.85
CA ALA A 641 7.62 -60.07 45.47
C ALA A 641 6.23 -59.43 45.36
N ALA A 642 5.27 -59.86 46.20
CA ALA A 642 3.93 -59.26 46.24
C ALA A 642 3.96 -57.80 46.72
N LYS A 643 4.70 -57.51 47.80
CA LYS A 643 4.82 -56.13 48.32
C LYS A 643 5.61 -55.20 47.38
N GLN A 644 6.60 -55.73 46.64
CA GLN A 644 7.31 -54.98 45.59
C GLN A 644 6.38 -54.57 44.43
N ALA A 645 5.43 -55.44 44.04
CA ALA A 645 4.47 -55.12 42.99
C ALA A 645 3.50 -54.00 43.40
N GLU A 646 2.98 -54.06 44.63
CA GLU A 646 2.14 -52.99 45.18
C GLU A 646 2.90 -51.66 45.33
N LEU A 647 4.18 -51.70 45.72
CA LEU A 647 5.02 -50.51 45.79
C LEU A 647 5.22 -49.88 44.41
N LYS A 648 5.38 -50.70 43.37
CA LYS A 648 5.54 -50.22 41.99
C LYS A 648 4.29 -49.50 41.49
N GLU A 649 3.09 -50.03 41.73
CA GLU A 649 1.84 -49.37 41.34
C GLU A 649 1.67 -48.00 42.01
N VAL A 650 2.00 -47.89 43.31
CA VAL A 650 1.93 -46.62 44.04
C VAL A 650 2.99 -45.63 43.54
N MET A 651 4.20 -46.08 43.23
CA MET A 651 5.26 -45.24 42.66
C MET A 651 4.92 -44.73 41.26
N ASP A 652 4.33 -45.57 40.40
CA ASP A 652 3.88 -45.17 39.06
C ASP A 652 2.76 -44.12 39.16
N MET A 653 1.79 -44.30 40.07
CA MET A 653 0.76 -43.30 40.34
C MET A 653 1.32 -41.97 40.86
N VAL A 654 2.32 -42.00 41.74
CA VAL A 654 3.01 -40.79 42.23
C VAL A 654 3.75 -40.11 41.07
N GLY A 655 4.41 -40.88 40.20
CA GLY A 655 5.11 -40.35 39.01
C GLY A 655 4.16 -39.65 38.02
N ASP A 656 2.98 -40.23 37.77
CA ASP A 656 1.96 -39.62 36.90
C ASP A 656 1.39 -38.33 37.51
N LEU A 657 1.10 -38.33 38.81
CA LEU A 657 0.61 -37.14 39.50
C LEU A 657 1.67 -36.03 39.57
N GLU A 658 2.96 -36.38 39.77
CA GLU A 658 4.07 -35.44 39.70
C GLU A 658 4.25 -34.83 38.30
N ALA A 659 4.01 -35.61 37.24
CA ALA A 659 4.03 -35.11 35.86
C ALA A 659 2.87 -34.14 35.58
N GLN A 660 1.65 -34.48 36.01
CA GLN A 660 0.48 -33.59 35.88
C GLN A 660 0.65 -32.30 36.68
N LEU A 661 1.20 -32.39 37.89
CA LEU A 661 1.49 -31.22 38.72
C LEU A 661 2.54 -30.31 38.10
N ARG A 662 3.54 -30.88 37.42
CA ARG A 662 4.56 -30.11 36.69
C ARG A 662 3.95 -29.34 35.53
N GLU A 663 3.12 -30.01 34.72
CA GLU A 663 2.41 -29.38 33.60
C GLU A 663 1.45 -28.28 34.07
N ALA A 664 0.67 -28.54 35.13
CA ALA A 664 -0.22 -27.56 35.73
C ALA A 664 0.54 -26.34 36.27
N ASN A 665 1.70 -26.54 36.91
CA ASN A 665 2.55 -25.44 37.38
C ASN A 665 3.16 -24.62 36.25
N GLU A 666 3.56 -25.25 35.13
CA GLU A 666 4.06 -24.53 33.95
C GLU A 666 2.96 -23.68 33.33
N LYS A 667 1.75 -24.24 33.15
CA LYS A 667 0.56 -23.50 32.67
C LYS A 667 0.20 -22.34 33.59
N ALA A 668 0.20 -22.55 34.92
CA ALA A 668 -0.07 -21.50 35.89
C ALA A 668 0.98 -20.37 35.83
N LYS A 669 2.26 -20.70 35.68
CA LYS A 669 3.34 -19.71 35.50
C LYS A 669 3.19 -18.92 34.21
N GLU A 670 2.83 -19.57 33.11
CA GLU A 670 2.61 -18.91 31.82
C GLU A 670 1.41 -17.96 31.87
N LEU A 671 0.29 -18.40 32.46
CA LEU A 671 -0.89 -17.54 32.69
C LEU A 671 -0.54 -16.34 33.58
N GLN A 672 0.25 -16.55 34.64
CA GLN A 672 0.68 -15.47 35.55
C GLN A 672 1.60 -14.47 34.86
N LYS A 673 2.45 -14.94 33.95
CA LYS A 673 3.28 -14.07 33.10
C LYS A 673 2.41 -13.25 32.15
N ASN A 674 1.45 -13.87 31.48
CA ASN A 674 0.54 -13.19 30.55
C ASN A 674 -0.31 -12.12 31.26
N GLN A 675 -0.79 -12.40 32.48
CA GLN A 675 -1.49 -11.42 33.31
C GLN A 675 -0.61 -10.19 33.62
N LYS A 676 0.62 -10.42 34.08
CA LYS A 676 1.57 -9.33 34.39
C LYS A 676 1.91 -8.50 33.15
N ASP A 677 2.16 -9.15 32.02
CA ASP A 677 2.46 -8.48 30.76
C ASP A 677 1.26 -7.68 30.26
N CYS A 678 0.04 -8.23 30.37
CA CYS A 678 -1.20 -7.53 30.00
C CYS A 678 -1.44 -6.32 30.90
N ALA A 679 -1.37 -6.47 32.22
CA ALA A 679 -1.52 -5.37 33.19
C ALA A 679 -0.49 -4.25 32.97
N ALA A 680 0.77 -4.60 32.71
CA ALA A 680 1.82 -3.63 32.42
C ALA A 680 1.64 -2.93 31.06
N LYS A 681 1.08 -3.61 30.05
CA LYS A 681 0.70 -2.98 28.77
C LYS A 681 -0.46 -2.01 28.96
N LEU A 682 -1.48 -2.44 29.71
CA LEU A 682 -2.69 -1.66 29.98
C LEU A 682 -2.36 -0.37 30.72
N GLN A 683 -1.60 -0.45 31.82
CA GLN A 683 -1.18 0.72 32.58
C GLN A 683 -0.39 1.74 31.75
N ARG A 684 0.48 1.26 30.84
CA ARG A 684 1.23 2.15 29.93
C ARG A 684 0.31 2.80 28.90
N ALA A 685 -0.64 2.06 28.37
CA ALA A 685 -1.58 2.54 27.36
C ALA A 685 -2.59 3.54 27.95
N GLU A 686 -3.08 3.33 29.17
CA GLU A 686 -3.92 4.29 29.90
C GLU A 686 -3.20 5.62 30.15
N LYS A 687 -1.96 5.58 30.67
CA LYS A 687 -1.15 6.80 30.85
C LYS A 687 -0.95 7.56 29.55
N LEU A 688 -0.77 6.85 28.43
CA LEU A 688 -0.64 7.47 27.11
C LEU A 688 -1.96 8.12 26.66
N ILE A 689 -3.10 7.43 26.82
CA ILE A 689 -4.42 7.96 26.47
C ILE A 689 -4.76 9.20 27.31
N ASP A 690 -4.49 9.17 28.61
CA ASP A 690 -4.75 10.29 29.52
C ASP A 690 -3.88 11.51 29.16
N GLY A 691 -2.59 11.28 28.87
CA GLY A 691 -1.69 12.33 28.41
C GLY A 691 -2.10 12.93 27.06
N LEU A 692 -2.71 12.12 26.18
CA LEU A 692 -3.18 12.55 24.86
C LEU A 692 -4.63 13.05 24.86
N GLY A 693 -5.38 12.96 25.96
CA GLY A 693 -6.79 13.35 26.00
C GLY A 693 -7.03 14.83 25.69
N GLY A 694 -6.17 15.71 26.21
CA GLY A 694 -6.20 17.14 25.90
C GLY A 694 -5.87 17.44 24.43
N GLU A 695 -4.89 16.74 23.88
CA GLU A 695 -4.51 16.83 22.46
C GLU A 695 -5.63 16.29 21.55
N GLN A 696 -6.30 15.20 21.92
CA GLN A 696 -7.44 14.66 21.18
C GLN A 696 -8.56 15.69 21.03
N ALA A 697 -8.92 16.39 22.12
CA ALA A 697 -9.92 17.45 22.08
C ALA A 697 -9.47 18.61 21.18
N ALA A 698 -8.20 19.03 21.27
CA ALA A 698 -7.63 20.08 20.44
C ALA A 698 -7.59 19.71 18.96
N TRP A 699 -7.20 18.48 18.61
CA TRP A 699 -7.13 17.97 17.24
C TRP A 699 -8.52 17.80 16.65
N SER A 700 -9.50 17.35 17.44
CA SER A 700 -10.90 17.27 17.02
C SER A 700 -11.44 18.66 16.64
N LEU A 701 -11.18 19.67 17.47
CA LEU A 701 -11.57 21.06 17.17
C LEU A 701 -10.88 21.58 15.91
N LYS A 702 -9.56 21.34 15.75
CA LYS A 702 -8.81 21.74 14.56
C LYS A 702 -9.31 21.05 13.30
N SER A 703 -9.59 19.75 13.34
CA SER A 703 -10.15 19.00 12.22
C SER A 703 -11.52 19.54 11.80
N LYS A 704 -12.42 19.81 12.77
CA LYS A 704 -13.73 20.43 12.51
C LYS A 704 -13.59 21.81 11.88
N ARG A 705 -12.70 22.65 12.41
CA ARG A 705 -12.43 23.98 11.86
C ARG A 705 -11.89 23.91 10.43
N LEU A 706 -10.90 23.05 10.17
CA LEU A 706 -10.36 22.84 8.82
C LEU A 706 -11.40 22.31 7.84
N GLY A 707 -12.38 21.52 8.31
CA GLY A 707 -13.53 21.10 7.49
C GLY A 707 -14.45 22.26 7.13
N ALA A 708 -14.73 23.16 8.07
CA ALA A 708 -15.50 24.37 7.80
C ALA A 708 -14.73 25.31 6.84
N ASP A 709 -13.43 25.51 7.09
CA ASP A 709 -12.55 26.32 6.24
C ASP A 709 -12.52 25.75 4.81
N TYR A 710 -12.39 24.42 4.65
CA TYR A 710 -12.40 23.76 3.34
C TYR A 710 -13.66 24.08 2.52
N THR A 711 -14.82 24.14 3.19
CA THR A 711 -16.10 24.47 2.54
C THR A 711 -16.14 25.95 2.13
N ASN A 712 -15.71 26.84 3.03
CA ASN A 712 -15.70 28.30 2.83
C ASN A 712 -14.65 28.79 1.82
N LEU A 713 -13.61 27.99 1.54
CA LEU A 713 -12.58 28.32 0.54
C LEU A 713 -13.19 28.67 -0.83
N SER A 714 -14.33 28.09 -1.19
CA SER A 714 -14.95 28.32 -2.50
C SER A 714 -15.31 29.79 -2.72
N GLY A 715 -15.87 30.46 -1.70
CA GLY A 715 -16.16 31.90 -1.75
C GLY A 715 -14.94 32.77 -1.45
N ASP A 716 -14.13 32.40 -0.47
CA ASP A 716 -12.97 33.21 -0.05
C ASP A 716 -11.93 33.31 -1.18
N ILE A 717 -11.64 32.20 -1.86
CA ILE A 717 -10.70 32.19 -2.98
C ILE A 717 -11.25 32.95 -4.18
N LEU A 718 -12.58 33.01 -4.36
CA LEU A 718 -13.18 33.80 -5.43
C LEU A 718 -12.91 35.31 -5.25
N ILE A 719 -13.06 35.81 -4.02
CA ILE A 719 -12.68 37.19 -3.67
C ILE A 719 -11.17 37.38 -3.83
N ALA A 720 -10.35 36.45 -3.32
CA ALA A 720 -8.91 36.53 -3.41
C ALA A 720 -8.41 36.60 -4.87
N SER A 721 -8.98 35.78 -5.76
CA SER A 721 -8.67 35.81 -7.19
C SER A 721 -9.15 37.10 -7.87
N GLY A 722 -10.27 37.69 -7.42
CA GLY A 722 -10.68 39.05 -7.82
C GLY A 722 -9.65 40.11 -7.44
N ILE A 723 -9.09 40.00 -6.22
CA ILE A 723 -8.02 40.90 -5.77
C ILE A 723 -6.77 40.76 -6.63
N LEU A 724 -6.33 39.52 -6.87
CA LEU A 724 -5.14 39.22 -7.69
C LEU A 724 -5.30 39.71 -9.13
N ALA A 725 -6.50 39.57 -9.73
CA ALA A 725 -6.74 39.92 -11.12
C ALA A 725 -6.93 41.44 -11.35
N TYR A 726 -7.54 42.16 -10.41
CA TYR A 726 -7.96 43.54 -10.63
C TYR A 726 -7.46 44.55 -9.59
N LEU A 727 -7.44 44.18 -8.30
CA LEU A 727 -7.35 45.18 -7.24
C LEU A 727 -5.92 45.65 -6.91
N GLY A 728 -4.91 45.09 -7.57
CA GLY A 728 -3.50 45.49 -7.37
C GLY A 728 -3.24 47.00 -7.52
N ILE A 729 -3.91 47.68 -8.45
CA ILE A 729 -3.71 49.12 -8.71
C ILE A 729 -4.48 50.05 -7.75
N PHE A 730 -5.51 49.52 -7.09
CA PHE A 730 -6.43 50.30 -6.28
C PHE A 730 -5.87 50.50 -4.86
N THR A 731 -6.18 51.65 -4.24
CA THR A 731 -5.80 51.92 -2.85
C THR A 731 -6.70 51.17 -1.87
N GLY A 732 -6.27 51.04 -0.61
CA GLY A 732 -6.94 50.22 0.40
C GLY A 732 -8.44 50.48 0.55
N SER A 733 -8.90 51.74 0.45
CA SER A 733 -10.32 52.08 0.53
C SER A 733 -11.17 51.46 -0.58
N TYR A 734 -10.73 51.57 -1.84
CA TYR A 734 -11.43 50.97 -2.97
C TYR A 734 -11.36 49.44 -2.92
N ARG A 735 -10.26 48.86 -2.40
CA ARG A 735 -10.17 47.41 -2.19
C ARG A 735 -11.22 46.93 -1.19
N GLN A 736 -11.38 47.63 -0.06
CA GLN A 736 -12.38 47.31 0.96
C GLN A 736 -13.80 47.46 0.42
N GLU A 737 -14.10 48.52 -0.32
CA GLU A 737 -15.40 48.75 -0.98
C GLU A 737 -15.75 47.60 -1.94
N ALA A 738 -14.80 47.20 -2.80
CA ALA A 738 -14.99 46.10 -3.74
C ALA A 738 -15.18 44.75 -3.02
N CYS A 739 -14.32 44.43 -2.05
CA CYS A 739 -14.42 43.18 -1.29
C CYS A 739 -15.73 43.08 -0.51
N GLY A 740 -16.20 44.18 0.09
CA GLY A 740 -17.49 44.23 0.79
C GLY A 740 -18.66 43.95 -0.15
N THR A 741 -18.64 44.56 -1.34
CA THR A 741 -19.65 44.33 -2.39
C THR A 741 -19.67 42.87 -2.83
N TRP A 742 -18.50 42.26 -3.03
CA TRP A 742 -18.40 40.86 -3.46
C TRP A 742 -18.81 39.88 -2.35
N LEU A 743 -18.46 40.17 -1.10
CA LEU A 743 -18.84 39.38 0.06
C LEU A 743 -20.36 39.39 0.25
N GLN A 744 -21.00 40.56 0.12
CA GLN A 744 -22.47 40.66 0.15
C GLN A 744 -23.10 39.79 -0.96
N LYS A 745 -22.53 39.82 -2.17
CA LYS A 745 -23.04 39.02 -3.29
C LYS A 745 -22.91 37.51 -3.05
N LEU A 746 -21.83 37.06 -2.42
CA LEU A 746 -21.66 35.65 -2.01
C LEU A 746 -22.74 35.23 -1.02
N GLN A 747 -23.05 36.09 -0.05
CA GLN A 747 -24.11 35.84 0.95
C GLN A 747 -25.49 35.78 0.30
N ASP A 748 -25.81 36.72 -0.61
CA ASP A 748 -27.08 36.75 -1.34
C ASP A 748 -27.30 35.48 -2.17
N LEU A 749 -26.23 34.95 -2.79
CA LEU A 749 -26.26 33.73 -3.60
C LEU A 749 -26.04 32.45 -2.80
N LYS A 750 -25.92 32.55 -1.46
CA LYS A 750 -25.70 31.44 -0.53
C LYS A 750 -24.47 30.59 -0.86
N ILE A 751 -23.41 31.21 -1.37
CA ILE A 751 -22.13 30.52 -1.60
C ILE A 751 -21.38 30.45 -0.26
N PRO A 752 -20.87 29.28 0.16
CA PRO A 752 -20.08 29.17 1.39
C PRO A 752 -18.84 30.06 1.35
N ALA A 753 -18.72 30.93 2.34
CA ALA A 753 -17.63 31.89 2.50
C ALA A 753 -17.45 32.24 3.98
N SER A 754 -16.28 32.75 4.34
CA SER A 754 -16.03 33.27 5.68
C SER A 754 -16.89 34.52 5.95
N LYS A 755 -17.31 34.72 7.22
CA LYS A 755 -18.12 35.89 7.61
C LYS A 755 -17.41 37.22 7.33
N GLU A 756 -16.10 37.23 7.53
CA GLU A 756 -15.22 38.35 7.23
C GLU A 756 -14.10 37.84 6.32
N PHE A 757 -13.82 38.61 5.26
CA PHE A 757 -12.77 38.27 4.31
C PHE A 757 -11.44 38.93 4.70
N ASN A 758 -10.36 38.15 4.71
CA ASN A 758 -9.00 38.65 4.89
C ASN A 758 -8.03 37.91 3.93
N LEU A 759 -7.32 38.68 3.10
CA LEU A 759 -6.43 38.14 2.08
C LEU A 759 -5.24 37.37 2.68
N GLN A 760 -4.69 37.89 3.79
CA GLN A 760 -3.51 37.34 4.45
C GLN A 760 -3.79 35.95 5.03
N THR A 761 -4.97 35.74 5.60
CA THR A 761 -5.38 34.41 6.08
C THR A 761 -5.80 33.49 4.94
N CYS A 762 -6.39 34.03 3.89
CA CYS A 762 -6.93 33.24 2.78
C CYS A 762 -5.83 32.65 1.89
N ILE A 763 -4.91 33.46 1.38
CA ILE A 763 -3.84 33.03 0.46
C ILE A 763 -2.42 33.31 0.97
N GLY A 764 -2.27 34.17 1.97
CA GLY A 764 -0.96 34.48 2.57
C GLY A 764 -0.33 33.28 3.29
N ASP A 765 1.00 33.26 3.29
CA ASP A 765 1.82 32.38 4.11
C ASP A 765 2.49 33.23 5.20
N MET A 766 2.06 33.01 6.45
CA MET A 766 2.53 33.80 7.60
C MET A 766 4.03 33.64 7.87
N VAL A 767 4.65 32.54 7.44
CA VAL A 767 6.11 32.34 7.56
C VAL A 767 6.83 33.22 6.56
N LYS A 768 6.38 33.21 5.28
CA LYS A 768 6.91 34.10 4.25
C LYS A 768 6.70 35.58 4.58
N VAL A 769 5.52 35.96 5.07
CA VAL A 769 5.23 37.35 5.45
C VAL A 769 6.20 37.84 6.52
N ARG A 770 6.51 37.01 7.53
CA ARG A 770 7.52 37.37 8.54
C ARG A 770 8.91 37.54 7.93
N GLN A 771 9.28 36.67 6.98
CA GLN A 771 10.55 36.81 6.26
C GLN A 771 10.60 38.13 5.49
N TRP A 772 9.53 38.49 4.76
CA TRP A 772 9.48 39.76 4.05
C TRP A 772 9.59 40.96 4.99
N VAL A 773 8.97 40.91 6.17
CA VAL A 773 9.10 41.97 7.18
C VAL A 773 10.53 42.08 7.71
N ILE A 774 11.26 40.97 7.84
CA ILE A 774 12.70 40.96 8.14
C ILE A 774 13.49 41.59 6.98
N ASP A 775 13.10 41.30 5.74
CA ASP A 775 13.65 41.88 4.52
C ASP A 775 13.14 43.32 4.26
N CYS A 776 12.79 44.05 5.32
CA CYS A 776 12.36 45.46 5.32
C CYS A 776 11.00 45.76 4.67
N LEU A 777 10.11 44.77 4.46
CA LEU A 777 8.72 45.05 4.11
C LEU A 777 8.01 45.77 5.27
N PRO A 778 7.34 46.91 5.04
CA PRO A 778 6.57 47.57 6.08
C PRO A 778 5.48 46.65 6.66
N ASN A 779 5.40 46.61 8.00
CA ASN A 779 4.43 45.80 8.73
C ASN A 779 3.04 46.47 8.82
N ASP A 780 2.53 46.91 7.67
CA ASP A 780 1.18 47.45 7.51
C ASP A 780 0.37 46.56 6.56
N ALA A 781 -0.94 46.52 6.74
CA ALA A 781 -1.81 45.59 6.01
C ALA A 781 -1.75 45.78 4.49
N LEU A 782 -1.63 47.03 4.00
CA LEU A 782 -1.58 47.32 2.56
C LEU A 782 -0.28 46.81 1.93
N SER A 783 0.85 47.02 2.60
CA SER A 783 2.16 46.55 2.14
C SER A 783 2.23 45.02 2.10
N ILE A 784 1.69 44.35 3.12
CA ILE A 784 1.59 42.89 3.16
C ILE A 784 0.69 42.37 2.04
N ASP A 785 -0.50 42.97 1.85
CA ASP A 785 -1.41 42.58 0.76
C ASP A 785 -0.76 42.76 -0.61
N ASN A 786 -0.01 43.83 -0.82
CA ASN A 786 0.75 44.04 -2.06
C ASN A 786 1.82 42.97 -2.29
N ALA A 787 2.55 42.58 -1.24
CA ALA A 787 3.54 41.51 -1.32
C ALA A 787 2.88 40.15 -1.62
N ILE A 788 1.73 39.86 -1.02
CA ILE A 788 0.95 38.66 -1.31
C ILE A 788 0.47 38.66 -2.77
N ILE A 789 -0.04 39.79 -3.27
CA ILE A 789 -0.43 39.94 -4.67
C ILE A 789 0.77 39.68 -5.58
N LEU A 790 1.94 40.21 -5.26
CA LEU A 790 3.16 40.01 -6.04
C LEU A 790 3.58 38.53 -6.08
N ASP A 791 3.61 37.83 -4.94
CA ASP A 791 4.02 36.41 -4.82
C ASP A 791 3.03 35.45 -5.52
N ASN A 792 1.75 35.82 -5.60
CA ASN A 792 0.69 34.96 -6.15
C ASN A 792 0.20 35.39 -7.55
N SER A 793 0.76 36.45 -8.14
CA SER A 793 0.41 36.89 -9.49
C SER A 793 1.08 36.02 -10.54
N ARG A 794 0.31 35.52 -11.51
CA ARG A 794 0.85 34.75 -12.66
C ARG A 794 1.54 35.62 -13.70
N ARG A 795 1.20 36.92 -13.70
CA ARG A 795 1.78 37.95 -14.56
C ARG A 795 2.73 38.81 -13.74
N TRP A 796 3.82 39.25 -14.34
CA TRP A 796 4.79 40.15 -13.71
C TRP A 796 4.15 41.52 -13.41
N PRO A 797 3.90 41.87 -12.13
CA PRO A 797 3.21 43.12 -11.82
C PRO A 797 4.15 44.30 -12.02
N LEU A 798 3.65 45.36 -12.66
CA LEU A 798 4.36 46.64 -12.72
C LEU A 798 4.15 47.38 -11.40
N MET A 799 5.23 47.60 -10.66
CA MET A 799 5.19 48.30 -9.38
C MET A 799 5.25 49.82 -9.59
N ILE A 800 4.33 50.55 -8.94
CA ILE A 800 4.32 52.01 -8.92
C ILE A 800 4.79 52.45 -7.53
N ASP A 801 6.09 52.77 -7.42
CA ASP A 801 6.71 53.17 -6.16
C ASP A 801 7.19 54.63 -6.19
N PRO A 802 6.32 55.60 -5.87
CA PRO A 802 6.69 57.01 -5.84
C PRO A 802 7.63 57.37 -4.67
N ARG A 803 7.90 56.46 -3.73
CA ARG A 803 8.77 56.70 -2.56
C ARG A 803 10.07 55.91 -2.60
N CYS A 804 10.33 55.14 -3.67
CA CYS A 804 11.48 54.24 -3.83
C CYS A 804 11.74 53.30 -2.65
N ARG A 805 10.70 52.93 -1.87
CA ARG A 805 10.82 52.05 -0.70
C ARG A 805 11.11 50.59 -1.09
N GLN A 806 10.83 50.20 -2.32
CA GLN A 806 10.97 48.83 -2.82
C GLN A 806 12.28 48.60 -3.60
N THR A 807 12.93 49.66 -4.10
CA THR A 807 14.14 49.58 -4.93
C THR A 807 15.43 49.89 -4.16
N SER A 808 15.34 50.16 -2.86
CA SER A 808 16.47 50.58 -2.01
C SER A 808 16.91 49.53 -0.98
N GLY A 809 16.40 48.29 -1.11
CA GLY A 809 16.84 47.11 -0.35
C GLY A 809 17.74 46.21 -1.18
#